data_AF-A0A1G2E3L3-F1
#
_entry.id   AF-A0A1G2E3L3-F1
#
_cell.length_a   1.000
_cell.length_b   1.000
_cell.length_c   1.000
_cell.angle_alpha   90.00
_cell.angle_beta   90.00
_cell.angle_gamma   90.00
#
_symmetry.space_group_name_H-M   'P 1'
#
loop_
_entity.id
_entity.type
_entity.pdbx_description
1 polymer ?
#
loop_
_entity_poly.entity_id
_entity_poly.type
_entity_poly.pdbx_seq_one_letter_code
_entity_poly.pdbx_strand_id
1 'polypeptide(L)'
;MLETNQKKVANLIDQKEEKDFLAREEIKTMEKDTSKLREIEARQERERVGKIKTEEEMIGEKEREKLAEKASLERNLAEKEAREREERIKKMRGDRETKENAQAQINTEKAESITGEFRGALKETQMKEEELRKRFLARIEARAEGIEEIPAPPPLKPTPPVVKEEKTSEITQTFLKKPGFGQKIWIRIILSLLALSILALAATFSYWYFIVREKPPTEEPKITTPVNPVPEQKELIIPPPLFYLENSQTLKTPQTSEVPFLLFQALQGKTTPGSLTRILLEDTENVKILGLKESFDSFGIIPPENFYSKLSDNATLFIYSQEEGNRLGLAVKTNDRAGLTSIMTSWEETMEENLKGLFELLGKDAPALYSYFRDAQYQETNFRFQTFSRQDVGIVYAIFDDYFVLTTSWKSMEKVLDKLKEAPLSLENMTLAGKIGQLFFIGVNGTTLTPEMEKLIASIQPGGILLLKKNIVNEGQTKKLIRDLQEVSFNNYGIPLFIGVDQEGGEISPVNFTREKTAQSELKTPAQAYAVGLSRGEELKDLGINLNLAPVLDAAQPSDFVFGRVFQATDSESSALAKALISGQKTASVLTAIKHFPGYGAIAFDPEKTLAILDKTPQIDLFEIAAEAKPEFVMTSNVIYSEIDAELPFSFSEKGIKLLKQSMGSEPLIITDDLPQQSLIDKFSLRGVVTLPIKAGADILTFSTNWETTLPEAIRILNEAVQNGEISKAQIDDSVLKIIKLKRAYYHYE
;
A
#
# COMPACT_ATOMS: atom_id res chain seq x y z
N MET A 1 -105.35 -2.26 11.14
CA MET A 1 -104.07 -1.86 10.52
C MET A 1 -102.82 -2.36 11.25
N LEU A 2 -102.90 -2.91 12.48
CA LEU A 2 -101.71 -3.44 13.17
C LEU A 2 -101.37 -4.91 12.85
N GLU A 3 -102.33 -5.77 12.50
CA GLU A 3 -102.02 -7.20 12.19
C GLU A 3 -101.41 -7.42 10.80
N THR A 4 -101.66 -6.53 9.84
CA THR A 4 -101.16 -6.69 8.46
C THR A 4 -99.66 -6.37 8.34
N ASN A 5 -99.08 -5.66 9.31
CA ASN A 5 -97.65 -5.30 9.32
C ASN A 5 -96.77 -6.39 9.95
N GLN A 6 -97.25 -7.16 10.93
CA GLN A 6 -96.44 -8.22 11.55
C GLN A 6 -96.16 -9.39 10.58
N LYS A 7 -97.15 -9.78 9.75
CA LYS A 7 -96.94 -10.84 8.74
C LYS A 7 -95.97 -10.44 7.64
N LYS A 8 -95.92 -9.17 7.23
CA LYS A 8 -94.95 -8.68 6.24
C LYS A 8 -93.53 -8.62 6.79
N VAL A 9 -93.35 -8.25 8.05
CA VAL A 9 -92.04 -8.21 8.71
C VAL A 9 -91.51 -9.63 8.97
N ALA A 10 -92.35 -10.56 9.41
CA ALA A 10 -91.95 -11.97 9.58
C ALA A 10 -91.49 -12.61 8.25
N ASN A 11 -92.21 -12.36 7.15
CA ASN A 11 -91.88 -12.90 5.83
C ASN A 11 -90.58 -12.29 5.25
N LEU A 12 -90.25 -11.04 5.60
CA LEU A 12 -88.99 -10.39 5.21
C LEU A 12 -87.79 -10.87 6.05
N ILE A 13 -88.02 -11.28 7.30
CA ILE A 13 -86.99 -11.87 8.16
C ILE A 13 -86.66 -13.28 7.68
N ASP A 14 -87.67 -14.11 7.39
CA ASP A 14 -87.48 -15.46 6.82
C ASP A 14 -86.72 -15.41 5.48
N GLN A 15 -87.08 -14.49 4.58
CA GLN A 15 -86.38 -14.33 3.30
C GLN A 15 -84.93 -13.84 3.47
N LYS A 16 -84.65 -13.08 4.52
CA LYS A 16 -83.29 -12.61 4.82
C LYS A 16 -82.46 -13.74 5.44
N GLU A 17 -83.03 -14.52 6.35
CA GLU A 17 -82.36 -15.68 6.95
C GLU A 17 -82.08 -16.78 5.91
N GLU A 18 -83.01 -17.01 4.97
CA GLU A 18 -82.80 -17.94 3.86
C GLU A 18 -81.69 -17.48 2.91
N LYS A 19 -81.62 -16.17 2.60
CA LYS A 19 -80.53 -15.59 1.81
C LYS A 19 -79.18 -15.66 2.52
N ASP A 20 -79.15 -15.34 3.81
CA ASP A 20 -77.93 -15.38 4.60
C ASP A 20 -77.44 -16.83 4.81
N PHE A 21 -78.36 -17.81 4.86
CA PHE A 21 -78.02 -19.23 4.89
C PHE A 21 -77.42 -19.70 3.56
N LEU A 22 -78.03 -19.34 2.42
CA LEU A 22 -77.53 -19.67 1.08
C LEU A 22 -76.14 -19.03 0.83
N ALA A 23 -75.95 -17.78 1.23
CA ALA A 23 -74.65 -17.11 1.11
C ALA A 23 -73.55 -17.78 1.96
N ARG A 24 -73.90 -18.29 3.15
CA ARG A 24 -72.96 -19.05 3.99
C ARG A 24 -72.61 -20.41 3.39
N GLU A 25 -73.57 -21.10 2.78
CA GLU A 25 -73.33 -22.36 2.06
C GLU A 25 -72.45 -22.14 0.81
N GLU A 26 -72.66 -21.05 0.06
CA GLU A 26 -71.80 -20.67 -1.07
C GLU A 26 -70.37 -20.33 -0.63
N ILE A 27 -70.19 -19.56 0.45
CA ILE A 27 -68.86 -19.27 1.00
C ILE A 27 -68.17 -20.57 1.41
N LYS A 28 -68.89 -21.47 2.09
CA LYS A 28 -68.34 -22.74 2.56
C LYS A 28 -67.96 -23.69 1.41
N THR A 29 -68.70 -23.65 0.30
CA THR A 29 -68.35 -24.40 -0.92
C THR A 29 -67.16 -23.78 -1.64
N MET A 30 -67.10 -22.46 -1.76
CA MET A 30 -65.92 -21.77 -2.32
C MET A 30 -64.65 -21.99 -1.48
N GLU A 31 -64.75 -21.97 -0.15
CA GLU A 31 -63.62 -22.27 0.74
C GLU A 31 -63.13 -23.71 0.56
N LYS A 32 -64.05 -24.66 0.35
CA LYS A 32 -63.70 -26.06 0.09
C LYS A 32 -63.03 -26.23 -1.28
N ASP A 33 -63.50 -25.52 -2.30
CA ASP A 33 -62.92 -25.60 -3.65
C ASP A 33 -61.58 -24.87 -3.74
N THR A 34 -61.42 -23.72 -3.07
CA THR A 34 -60.13 -23.03 -2.95
C THR A 34 -59.12 -23.85 -2.14
N SER A 35 -59.54 -24.57 -1.09
CA SER A 35 -58.68 -25.50 -0.37
C SER A 35 -58.20 -26.65 -1.27
N LYS A 36 -59.08 -27.22 -2.10
CA LYS A 36 -58.70 -28.26 -3.06
C LYS A 36 -57.74 -27.75 -4.13
N LEU A 37 -57.96 -26.53 -4.64
CA LEU A 37 -57.06 -25.88 -5.59
C LEU A 37 -55.67 -25.67 -5.01
N ARG A 38 -55.58 -25.16 -3.77
CA ARG A 38 -54.29 -25.01 -3.06
C ARG A 38 -53.59 -26.35 -2.84
N GLU A 39 -54.34 -27.42 -2.57
CA GLU A 39 -53.78 -28.76 -2.38
C GLU A 39 -53.24 -29.34 -3.71
N ILE A 40 -53.93 -29.07 -4.83
CA ILE A 40 -53.47 -29.44 -6.18
C ILE A 40 -52.21 -28.64 -6.55
N GLU A 41 -52.18 -27.34 -6.32
CA GLU A 41 -51.02 -26.48 -6.57
C GLU A 41 -49.82 -26.91 -5.72
N ALA A 42 -50.02 -27.15 -4.42
CA ALA A 42 -48.97 -27.63 -3.53
C ALA A 42 -48.43 -29.00 -3.95
N ARG A 43 -49.29 -29.88 -4.49
CA ARG A 43 -48.86 -31.17 -5.04
C ARG A 43 -48.05 -31.00 -6.32
N GLN A 44 -48.48 -30.14 -7.23
CA GLN A 44 -47.75 -29.85 -8.47
C GLN A 44 -46.38 -29.21 -8.18
N GLU A 45 -46.31 -28.31 -7.20
CA GLU A 45 -45.04 -27.69 -6.81
C GLU A 45 -44.09 -28.69 -6.16
N ARG A 46 -44.59 -29.61 -5.32
CA ARG A 46 -43.77 -30.70 -4.77
C ARG A 46 -43.23 -31.64 -5.86
N GLU A 47 -44.04 -31.96 -6.88
CA GLU A 47 -43.59 -32.77 -8.02
C GLU A 47 -42.56 -32.02 -8.87
N ARG A 48 -42.73 -30.70 -9.06
CA ARG A 48 -41.77 -29.84 -9.78
C ARG A 48 -40.43 -29.73 -9.05
N VAL A 49 -40.45 -29.45 -7.74
CA VAL A 49 -39.25 -29.35 -6.90
C VAL A 49 -38.54 -30.71 -6.81
N GLY A 50 -39.29 -31.82 -6.74
CA GLY A 50 -38.73 -33.17 -6.80
C GLY A 50 -37.96 -33.44 -8.10
N LYS A 51 -38.52 -33.05 -9.26
CA LYS A 51 -37.84 -33.19 -10.56
C LYS A 51 -36.57 -32.35 -10.65
N ILE A 52 -36.61 -31.09 -10.18
CA ILE A 52 -35.44 -30.20 -10.19
C ILE A 52 -34.32 -30.78 -9.32
N LYS A 53 -34.64 -31.28 -8.11
CA LYS A 53 -33.64 -31.93 -7.24
C LYS A 53 -32.98 -33.15 -7.90
N THR A 54 -33.77 -33.95 -8.63
CA THR A 54 -33.26 -35.16 -9.30
C THR A 54 -32.37 -34.80 -10.50
N GLU A 55 -32.69 -33.72 -11.22
CA GLU A 55 -31.85 -33.20 -12.31
C GLU A 55 -30.56 -32.57 -11.79
N GLU A 56 -30.60 -31.82 -10.69
CA GLU A 56 -29.40 -31.25 -10.04
C GLU A 56 -28.47 -32.34 -9.49
N GLU A 57 -29.01 -33.40 -8.89
CA GLU A 57 -28.20 -34.55 -8.43
C GLU A 57 -27.52 -35.28 -9.60
N MET A 58 -28.22 -35.48 -10.73
CA MET A 58 -27.64 -36.09 -11.93
C MET A 58 -26.58 -35.20 -12.61
N ILE A 59 -26.76 -33.88 -12.59
CA ILE A 59 -25.76 -32.92 -13.10
C ILE A 59 -24.53 -32.93 -12.20
N GLY A 60 -24.72 -32.92 -10.88
CA GLY A 60 -23.62 -32.99 -9.91
C GLY A 60 -22.82 -34.29 -9.99
N GLU A 61 -23.46 -35.42 -10.26
CA GLU A 61 -22.78 -36.71 -10.43
C GLU A 61 -21.94 -36.76 -11.72
N LYS A 62 -22.47 -36.24 -12.84
CA LYS A 62 -21.72 -36.10 -14.10
C LYS A 62 -20.54 -35.14 -14.00
N GLU A 63 -20.68 -34.05 -13.24
CA GLU A 63 -19.57 -33.12 -13.01
C GLU A 63 -18.48 -33.73 -12.13
N ARG A 64 -18.85 -34.54 -11.12
CA ARG A 64 -17.90 -35.28 -10.28
C ARG A 64 -17.14 -36.35 -11.07
N GLU A 65 -17.79 -37.07 -11.98
CA GLU A 65 -17.10 -38.00 -12.88
C GLU A 65 -16.11 -37.29 -13.80
N LYS A 66 -16.50 -36.16 -14.42
CA LYS A 66 -15.59 -35.36 -15.25
C LYS A 66 -14.40 -34.81 -14.45
N LEU A 67 -14.63 -34.38 -13.21
CA LEU A 67 -13.56 -33.88 -12.34
C LEU A 67 -12.60 -35.00 -11.92
N ALA A 68 -13.13 -36.20 -11.65
CA ALA A 68 -12.33 -37.37 -11.33
C ALA A 68 -11.49 -37.85 -12.54
N GLU A 69 -12.06 -37.82 -13.75
CA GLU A 69 -11.35 -38.16 -14.99
C GLU A 69 -10.24 -37.14 -15.29
N LYS A 70 -10.50 -35.85 -15.11
CA LYS A 70 -9.50 -34.79 -15.23
C LYS A 70 -8.37 -34.95 -14.21
N ALA A 71 -8.69 -35.21 -12.95
CA ALA A 71 -7.70 -35.43 -11.90
C ALA A 71 -6.87 -36.73 -12.08
N SER A 72 -7.43 -37.72 -12.78
CA SER A 72 -6.71 -38.93 -13.20
C SER A 72 -5.72 -38.62 -14.33
N LEU A 73 -6.15 -37.84 -15.33
CA LEU A 73 -5.31 -37.41 -16.45
C LEU A 73 -4.13 -36.55 -15.97
N GLU A 74 -4.38 -35.60 -15.07
CA GLU A 74 -3.36 -34.73 -14.48
C GLU A 74 -2.34 -35.53 -13.66
N ARG A 75 -2.77 -36.54 -12.89
CA ARG A 75 -1.85 -37.44 -12.17
C ARG A 75 -0.99 -38.26 -13.12
N ASN A 76 -1.56 -38.80 -14.19
CA ASN A 76 -0.80 -39.56 -15.18
C ASN A 76 0.22 -38.69 -15.94
N LEU A 77 -0.12 -37.42 -16.20
CA LEU A 77 0.78 -36.46 -16.82
C LEU A 77 1.93 -36.10 -15.87
N ALA A 78 1.62 -35.83 -14.59
CA ALA A 78 2.61 -35.52 -13.56
C ALA A 78 3.58 -36.68 -13.33
N GLU A 79 3.11 -37.93 -13.33
CA GLU A 79 3.98 -39.11 -13.23
C GLU A 79 4.90 -39.26 -14.44
N LYS A 80 4.41 -38.95 -15.64
CA LYS A 80 5.22 -38.98 -16.86
C LYS A 80 6.32 -37.92 -16.83
N GLU A 81 5.98 -36.69 -16.44
CA GLU A 81 6.93 -35.59 -16.30
C GLU A 81 7.98 -35.86 -15.21
N ALA A 82 7.59 -36.48 -14.10
CA ALA A 82 8.51 -36.89 -13.05
C ALA A 82 9.56 -37.91 -13.55
N ARG A 83 9.14 -38.91 -14.36
CA ARG A 83 10.06 -39.88 -14.96
C ARG A 83 11.02 -39.23 -15.95
N GLU A 84 10.52 -38.34 -16.81
CA GLU A 84 11.36 -37.60 -17.77
C GLU A 84 12.37 -36.67 -17.05
N ARG A 85 11.97 -36.08 -15.91
CA ARG A 85 12.85 -35.26 -15.06
C ARG A 85 13.94 -36.09 -14.41
N GLU A 86 13.64 -37.28 -13.90
CA GLU A 86 14.64 -38.19 -13.32
C GLU A 86 15.67 -38.63 -14.37
N GLU A 87 15.24 -38.97 -15.59
CA GLU A 87 16.17 -39.31 -16.68
C GLU A 87 17.07 -38.13 -17.06
N ARG A 88 16.51 -36.91 -17.09
CA ARG A 88 17.27 -35.68 -17.39
C ARG A 88 18.29 -35.37 -16.30
N ILE A 89 17.95 -35.57 -15.03
CA ILE A 89 18.87 -35.44 -13.88
C ILE A 89 20.00 -36.46 -13.97
N LYS A 90 19.69 -37.72 -14.32
CA LYS A 90 20.69 -38.78 -14.48
C LYS A 90 21.68 -38.45 -15.61
N LYS A 91 21.20 -37.89 -16.72
CA LYS A 91 22.04 -37.41 -17.82
C LYS A 91 22.95 -36.24 -17.41
N MET A 92 22.39 -35.23 -16.74
CA MET A 92 23.16 -34.08 -16.25
C MET A 92 24.25 -34.47 -15.25
N ARG A 93 23.99 -35.48 -14.40
CA ARG A 93 24.99 -35.98 -13.44
C ARG A 93 26.16 -36.66 -14.16
N GLY A 94 25.90 -37.45 -15.20
CA GLY A 94 26.94 -38.04 -16.04
C GLY A 94 27.78 -36.98 -16.76
N ASP A 95 27.14 -35.96 -17.36
CA ASP A 95 27.83 -34.87 -18.04
C ASP A 95 28.70 -34.05 -17.07
N ARG A 96 28.23 -33.85 -15.83
CA ARG A 96 28.95 -33.14 -14.78
C ARG A 96 30.18 -33.91 -14.29
N GLU A 97 30.07 -35.21 -14.05
CA GLU A 97 31.21 -36.06 -13.68
C GLU A 97 32.28 -36.06 -14.79
N THR A 98 31.86 -36.04 -16.06
CA THR A 98 32.77 -35.96 -17.20
C THR A 98 33.51 -34.62 -17.26
N LYS A 99 32.81 -33.51 -17.00
CA LYS A 99 33.41 -32.16 -16.95
C LYS A 99 34.31 -31.96 -15.73
N GLU A 100 33.94 -32.46 -14.56
CA GLU A 100 34.74 -32.36 -13.34
C GLU A 100 36.06 -33.14 -13.49
N ASN A 101 36.03 -34.32 -14.12
CA ASN A 101 37.25 -35.08 -14.44
C ASN A 101 38.16 -34.37 -15.45
N ALA A 102 37.59 -33.77 -16.51
CA ALA A 102 38.37 -32.99 -17.47
C ALA A 102 39.01 -31.75 -16.82
N GLN A 103 38.29 -31.06 -15.94
CA GLN A 103 38.81 -29.90 -15.22
C GLN A 103 39.89 -30.27 -14.20
N ALA A 104 39.77 -31.42 -13.53
CA ALA A 104 40.80 -31.94 -12.64
C ALA A 104 42.11 -32.24 -13.39
N GLN A 105 42.01 -32.76 -14.62
CA GLN A 105 43.16 -33.04 -15.48
C GLN A 105 43.87 -31.75 -15.92
N ILE A 106 43.10 -30.73 -16.35
CA ILE A 106 43.62 -29.40 -16.71
C ILE A 106 44.31 -28.72 -15.52
N ASN A 107 43.73 -28.83 -14.31
CA ASN A 107 44.31 -28.24 -13.11
C ASN A 107 45.63 -28.91 -12.71
N THR A 108 45.77 -30.22 -12.99
CA THR A 108 47.00 -30.98 -12.71
C THR A 108 48.12 -30.56 -13.67
N GLU A 109 47.84 -30.43 -14.97
CA GLU A 109 48.81 -29.94 -15.96
C GLU A 109 49.25 -28.50 -15.67
N LYS A 110 48.33 -27.64 -15.21
CA LYS A 110 48.63 -26.25 -14.85
C LYS A 110 49.54 -26.15 -13.61
N ALA A 111 49.36 -27.05 -12.64
CA ALA A 111 50.22 -27.11 -11.45
C ALA A 111 51.65 -27.58 -11.77
N GLU A 112 51.82 -28.50 -12.73
CA GLU A 112 53.13 -28.94 -13.21
C GLU A 112 53.86 -27.84 -14.01
N SER A 113 53.13 -27.04 -14.80
CA SER A 113 53.69 -25.88 -15.50
C SER A 113 54.21 -24.81 -14.55
N ILE A 114 53.44 -24.46 -13.51
CA ILE A 114 53.79 -23.42 -12.53
C ILE A 114 55.00 -23.85 -11.68
N THR A 115 55.10 -25.13 -11.32
CA THR A 115 56.25 -25.66 -10.57
C THR A 115 57.52 -25.74 -11.43
N GLY A 116 57.39 -25.90 -12.76
CA GLY A 116 58.48 -25.79 -13.73
C GLY A 116 59.07 -24.37 -13.82
N GLU A 117 58.21 -23.36 -13.97
CA GLU A 117 58.62 -21.95 -14.04
C GLU A 117 59.29 -21.47 -12.74
N PHE A 118 58.75 -21.87 -11.58
CA PHE A 118 59.32 -21.50 -10.28
C PHE A 118 60.73 -22.11 -10.05
N ARG A 119 60.96 -23.35 -10.51
CA ARG A 119 62.29 -23.99 -10.48
C ARG A 119 63.29 -23.31 -11.43
N GLY A 120 62.82 -22.79 -12.56
CA GLY A 120 63.63 -22.01 -13.50
C GLY A 120 64.11 -20.69 -12.87
N ALA A 121 63.19 -19.92 -12.30
CA ALA A 121 63.49 -18.65 -11.63
C ALA A 121 64.45 -18.84 -10.44
N LEU A 122 64.29 -19.91 -9.66
CA LEU A 122 65.17 -20.20 -8.52
C LEU A 122 66.62 -20.48 -8.94
N LYS A 123 66.83 -21.24 -10.03
CA LYS A 123 68.17 -21.49 -10.59
C LYS A 123 68.82 -20.21 -11.12
N GLU A 124 68.05 -19.35 -11.78
CA GLU A 124 68.56 -18.09 -12.31
C GLU A 124 68.97 -17.11 -11.20
N THR A 125 68.22 -17.12 -10.09
CA THR A 125 68.51 -16.30 -8.90
C THR A 125 69.77 -16.80 -8.18
N GLN A 126 69.92 -18.12 -8.03
CA GLN A 126 71.12 -18.73 -7.44
C GLN A 126 72.38 -18.48 -8.28
N MET A 127 72.29 -18.52 -9.61
CA MET A 127 73.43 -18.18 -10.48
C MET A 127 73.84 -16.71 -10.35
N LYS A 128 72.87 -15.78 -10.27
CA LYS A 128 73.14 -14.35 -10.06
C LYS A 128 73.81 -14.09 -8.70
N GLU A 129 73.37 -14.80 -7.66
CA GLU A 129 73.93 -14.69 -6.31
C GLU A 129 75.36 -15.25 -6.22
N GLU A 130 75.63 -16.36 -6.92
CA GLU A 130 76.97 -16.95 -7.02
C GLU A 130 77.95 -16.07 -7.82
N GLU A 131 77.47 -15.41 -8.88
CA GLU A 131 78.26 -14.44 -9.65
C GLU A 131 78.59 -13.19 -8.82
N LEU A 132 77.63 -12.69 -8.04
CA LEU A 132 77.83 -11.61 -7.07
C LEU A 132 78.84 -12.00 -5.98
N ARG A 133 78.77 -13.23 -5.48
CA ARG A 133 79.71 -13.76 -4.48
C ARG A 133 81.14 -13.87 -5.04
N LYS A 134 81.30 -14.32 -6.29
CA LYS A 134 82.62 -14.34 -6.97
C LYS A 134 83.18 -12.93 -7.16
N ARG A 135 82.35 -11.97 -7.58
CA ARG A 135 82.78 -10.56 -7.71
C ARG A 135 83.13 -9.92 -6.36
N PHE A 136 82.43 -10.30 -5.29
CA PHE A 136 82.73 -9.84 -3.93
C PHE A 136 84.07 -10.40 -3.42
N LEU A 137 84.34 -11.70 -3.64
CA LEU A 137 85.61 -12.32 -3.25
C LEU A 137 86.80 -11.75 -4.04
N ALA A 138 86.64 -11.55 -5.36
CA ALA A 138 87.67 -10.89 -6.18
C ALA A 138 87.96 -9.45 -5.71
N ARG A 139 86.96 -8.75 -5.16
CA ARG A 139 87.12 -7.41 -4.58
C ARG A 139 87.86 -7.44 -3.24
N ILE A 140 87.74 -8.52 -2.46
CA ILE A 140 88.51 -8.70 -1.22
C ILE A 140 89.98 -9.03 -1.53
N GLU A 141 90.26 -9.90 -2.50
CA GLU A 141 91.62 -10.21 -2.95
C GLU A 141 92.32 -8.96 -3.54
N ALA A 142 91.66 -8.22 -4.44
CA ALA A 142 92.23 -6.99 -5.00
C ALA A 142 92.53 -5.91 -3.94
N ARG A 143 91.77 -5.90 -2.83
CA ARG A 143 91.99 -4.97 -1.70
C ARG A 143 93.13 -5.42 -0.78
N ALA A 144 93.43 -6.72 -0.73
CA ALA A 144 94.58 -7.25 0.00
C ALA A 144 95.90 -6.97 -0.74
N GLU A 145 95.87 -6.79 -2.06
CA GLU A 145 97.05 -6.54 -2.92
C GLU A 145 97.36 -5.04 -3.16
N GLY A 146 96.60 -4.12 -2.57
CA GLY A 146 96.95 -2.69 -2.53
C GLY A 146 96.81 -1.93 -3.86
N ILE A 147 95.90 -2.35 -4.75
CA ILE A 147 95.60 -1.66 -6.01
C ILE A 147 94.37 -0.76 -5.83
N GLU A 148 94.52 0.55 -6.01
CA GLU A 148 93.43 1.54 -5.96
C GLU A 148 92.84 1.83 -7.35
N GLU A 149 91.51 2.04 -7.37
CA GLU A 149 90.59 2.54 -8.42
C GLU A 149 89.94 1.55 -9.43
N ILE A 150 88.68 1.17 -9.13
CA ILE A 150 87.64 0.81 -10.12
C ILE A 150 86.36 1.61 -9.75
N PRO A 151 85.67 2.27 -10.69
CA PRO A 151 84.56 3.18 -10.39
C PRO A 151 83.32 2.48 -9.79
N ALA A 152 82.64 3.19 -8.89
CA ALA A 152 81.43 2.73 -8.22
C ALA A 152 80.24 2.59 -9.19
N PRO A 153 79.35 1.57 -9.03
CA PRO A 153 78.12 1.48 -9.80
C PRO A 153 77.14 2.61 -9.43
N PRO A 154 76.25 3.02 -10.35
CA PRO A 154 75.31 4.11 -10.12
C PRO A 154 74.37 3.83 -8.94
N PRO A 155 73.94 4.87 -8.21
CA PRO A 155 73.10 4.71 -7.03
C PRO A 155 71.75 4.09 -7.42
N LEU A 156 71.32 3.10 -6.63
CA LEU A 156 69.96 2.56 -6.70
C LEU A 156 68.96 3.68 -6.42
N LYS A 157 67.90 3.76 -7.25
CA LYS A 157 66.80 4.72 -7.08
C LYS A 157 66.20 4.57 -5.66
N PRO A 158 65.84 5.68 -4.99
CA PRO A 158 65.22 5.61 -3.67
C PRO A 158 63.88 4.88 -3.75
N THR A 159 63.69 3.90 -2.87
CA THR A 159 62.39 3.30 -2.59
C THR A 159 61.43 4.38 -2.05
N PRO A 160 60.13 4.30 -2.38
CA PRO A 160 59.12 5.21 -1.82
C PRO A 160 59.11 5.17 -0.29
N PRO A 161 58.70 6.26 0.40
CA PRO A 161 58.75 6.34 1.85
C PRO A 161 57.88 5.27 2.49
N VAL A 162 58.50 4.47 3.36
CA VAL A 162 57.81 3.62 4.33
C VAL A 162 56.96 4.55 5.20
N VAL A 163 55.64 4.38 5.12
CA VAL A 163 54.70 4.91 6.11
C VAL A 163 55.16 4.40 7.48
N LYS A 164 55.34 5.31 8.43
CA LYS A 164 55.64 5.00 9.83
C LYS A 164 54.56 4.05 10.36
N GLU A 165 54.88 2.77 10.49
CA GLU A 165 54.13 1.89 11.36
C GLU A 165 54.35 2.35 12.81
N GLU A 166 53.26 2.66 13.48
CA GLU A 166 53.23 2.77 14.93
C GLU A 166 53.75 1.46 15.54
N LYS A 167 54.50 1.61 16.63
CA LYS A 167 55.04 0.51 17.43
C LYS A 167 53.96 -0.52 17.78
N THR A 168 53.91 -1.62 17.04
CA THR A 168 53.38 -2.88 17.56
C THR A 168 54.48 -3.52 18.40
N SER A 169 54.20 -3.61 19.69
CA SER A 169 54.98 -4.32 20.71
C SER A 169 55.45 -5.70 20.25
N GLU A 170 56.69 -6.03 20.60
CA GLU A 170 57.30 -7.35 20.50
C GLU A 170 56.31 -8.47 20.85
N ILE A 171 55.90 -9.26 19.85
CA ILE A 171 55.26 -10.54 20.09
C ILE A 171 56.34 -11.47 20.63
N THR A 172 56.46 -11.49 21.96
CA THR A 172 57.16 -12.56 22.66
C THR A 172 56.33 -13.83 22.44
N GLN A 173 56.85 -14.81 21.69
CA GLN A 173 56.25 -16.14 21.68
C GLN A 173 56.40 -16.76 23.09
N THR A 174 55.46 -16.47 23.99
CA THR A 174 55.32 -17.20 25.23
C THR A 174 54.74 -18.57 24.89
N PHE A 175 55.58 -19.60 24.87
CA PHE A 175 55.12 -20.98 24.97
C PHE A 175 54.27 -21.09 26.23
N LEU A 176 52.94 -21.25 26.05
CA LEU A 176 52.01 -21.54 27.13
C LEU A 176 52.49 -22.79 27.87
N LYS A 177 52.99 -22.59 29.10
CA LYS A 177 53.45 -23.66 29.97
C LYS A 177 52.28 -24.60 30.22
N LYS A 178 52.40 -25.87 29.83
CA LYS A 178 51.35 -26.89 30.05
C LYS A 178 50.90 -26.84 31.52
N PRO A 179 49.58 -26.76 31.80
CA PRO A 179 49.10 -26.62 33.17
C PRO A 179 49.57 -27.81 34.01
N GLY A 180 50.14 -27.48 35.18
CA GLY A 180 50.66 -28.47 36.11
C GLY A 180 49.56 -29.40 36.62
N PHE A 181 49.94 -30.57 37.16
CA PHE A 181 49.00 -31.59 37.63
C PHE A 181 47.92 -31.02 38.57
N GLY A 182 48.29 -30.11 39.48
CA GLY A 182 47.34 -29.44 40.38
C GLY A 182 46.36 -28.47 39.69
N GLN A 183 46.79 -27.73 38.66
CA GLN A 183 45.91 -26.82 37.91
C GLN A 183 44.87 -27.60 37.09
N LYS A 184 45.25 -28.75 36.52
CA LYS A 184 44.31 -29.63 35.82
C LYS A 184 43.24 -30.19 36.74
N ILE A 185 43.60 -30.49 38.00
CA ILE A 185 42.63 -30.93 39.01
C ILE A 185 41.68 -29.80 39.36
N TRP A 186 42.17 -28.58 39.59
CA TRP A 186 41.32 -27.42 39.89
C TRP A 186 40.36 -27.07 38.75
N ILE A 187 40.82 -27.09 37.50
CA ILE A 187 39.96 -26.84 36.34
C ILE A 187 38.87 -27.91 36.24
N ARG A 188 39.20 -29.18 36.50
CA ARG A 188 38.20 -30.26 36.52
C ARG A 188 37.19 -30.08 37.65
N ILE A 189 37.61 -29.65 38.84
CA ILE A 189 36.70 -29.37 39.95
C ILE A 189 35.72 -28.24 39.57
N ILE A 190 36.21 -27.15 38.97
CA ILE A 190 35.37 -26.02 38.54
C ILE A 190 34.37 -26.47 37.46
N LEU A 191 34.82 -27.23 36.46
CA LEU A 191 33.94 -27.75 35.41
C LEU A 191 32.92 -28.75 35.95
N SER A 192 33.30 -29.58 36.93
CA SER A 192 32.38 -30.49 37.61
C SER A 192 31.34 -29.73 38.45
N LEU A 193 31.72 -28.65 39.13
CA LEU A 193 30.78 -27.78 39.86
C LEU A 193 29.82 -27.05 38.91
N LEU A 194 30.32 -26.58 37.75
CA LEU A 194 29.49 -25.98 36.72
C LEU A 194 28.47 -26.98 36.16
N ALA A 195 28.90 -28.21 35.86
CA ALA A 195 28.02 -29.28 35.40
C ALA A 195 26.96 -29.66 36.45
N LEU A 196 27.35 -29.71 37.73
CA LEU A 196 26.42 -29.93 38.86
C LEU A 196 25.40 -28.81 39.00
N SER A 197 25.80 -27.55 38.81
CA SER A 197 24.90 -26.39 38.81
C SER A 197 23.86 -26.48 37.69
N ILE A 198 24.27 -26.86 36.47
CA ILE A 198 23.36 -27.03 35.34
C ILE A 198 22.39 -28.18 35.59
N LEU A 199 22.86 -29.29 36.17
CA LEU A 199 22.01 -30.42 36.55
C LEU A 199 21.00 -30.04 37.64
N ALA A 200 21.40 -29.23 38.62
CA ALA A 200 20.49 -28.73 39.65
C ALA A 200 19.42 -27.79 39.07
N LEU A 201 19.78 -26.94 38.11
CA LEU A 201 18.83 -26.10 37.36
C LEU A 201 17.86 -26.94 36.53
N ALA A 202 18.34 -27.97 35.84
CA ALA A 202 17.48 -28.88 35.08
C ALA A 202 16.55 -29.69 35.99
N ALA A 203 17.03 -30.12 37.17
CA ALA A 203 16.24 -30.84 38.15
C ALA A 203 15.16 -29.94 38.79
N THR A 204 15.49 -28.69 39.12
CA THR A 204 14.52 -27.72 39.66
C THR A 204 13.47 -27.34 38.63
N PHE A 205 13.86 -27.13 37.37
CA PHE A 205 12.90 -26.93 36.27
C PHE A 205 12.01 -28.16 36.06
N SER A 206 12.57 -29.37 36.08
CA SER A 206 11.80 -30.61 35.94
C SER A 206 10.85 -30.83 37.12
N TYR A 207 11.28 -30.53 38.35
CA TYR A 207 10.43 -30.58 39.53
C TYR A 207 9.27 -29.58 39.42
N TRP A 208 9.55 -28.35 38.97
CA TRP A 208 8.49 -27.39 38.72
C TRP A 208 7.52 -27.85 37.63
N TYR A 209 8.03 -28.36 36.50
CA TYR A 209 7.21 -28.76 35.35
C TYR A 209 6.36 -30.02 35.59
N PHE A 210 6.88 -31.00 36.34
CA PHE A 210 6.21 -32.28 36.56
C PHE A 210 5.49 -32.41 37.91
N ILE A 211 5.92 -31.68 38.94
CA ILE A 211 5.37 -31.80 40.30
C ILE A 211 4.58 -30.56 40.72
N VAL A 212 5.07 -29.35 40.44
CA VAL A 212 4.44 -28.10 40.90
C VAL A 212 3.43 -27.54 39.90
N ARG A 213 3.65 -27.73 38.61
CA ARG A 213 2.75 -27.24 37.56
C ARG A 213 1.45 -28.02 37.63
N GLU A 214 0.44 -27.41 38.22
CA GLU A 214 -0.92 -27.94 38.20
C GLU A 214 -1.35 -28.15 36.75
N LYS A 215 -1.70 -29.38 36.43
CA LYS A 215 -2.29 -29.73 35.13
C LYS A 215 -3.74 -29.25 35.13
N PRO A 216 -4.22 -28.67 34.02
CA PRO A 216 -5.64 -28.37 33.89
C PRO A 216 -6.46 -29.67 33.97
N PRO A 217 -7.72 -29.61 34.39
CA PRO A 217 -8.54 -30.82 34.53
C PRO A 217 -8.69 -31.52 33.20
N THR A 218 -8.59 -32.85 33.23
CA THR A 218 -8.90 -33.71 32.08
C THR A 218 -10.32 -34.23 32.29
N GLU A 219 -11.27 -33.82 31.46
CA GLU A 219 -12.59 -34.46 31.40
C GLU A 219 -12.71 -35.38 30.18
N GLU A 220 -13.11 -36.62 30.44
CA GLU A 220 -13.38 -37.70 29.50
C GLU A 220 -14.65 -37.45 28.65
N PRO A 221 -14.79 -38.11 27.48
CA PRO A 221 -15.73 -37.72 26.46
C PRO A 221 -17.17 -38.14 26.81
N LYS A 222 -18.06 -37.15 26.93
CA LYS A 222 -19.51 -37.35 26.89
C LYS A 222 -20.12 -36.56 25.73
N ILE A 223 -20.99 -37.27 25.03
CA ILE A 223 -21.72 -36.89 23.82
C ILE A 223 -22.58 -35.62 24.06
N THR A 224 -22.74 -34.81 23.00
CA THR A 224 -23.64 -33.64 22.77
C THR A 224 -23.23 -32.24 23.30
N THR A 225 -22.67 -31.39 22.41
CA THR A 225 -23.28 -30.18 21.78
C THR A 225 -22.20 -29.35 21.06
N PRO A 226 -22.52 -28.62 19.97
CA PRO A 226 -21.52 -27.90 19.17
C PRO A 226 -20.89 -26.74 19.96
N VAL A 227 -19.56 -26.62 19.88
CA VAL A 227 -18.75 -25.57 20.49
C VAL A 227 -19.08 -24.23 19.82
N ASN A 228 -19.48 -23.24 20.62
CA ASN A 228 -19.69 -21.86 20.17
C ASN A 228 -18.38 -21.28 19.59
N PRO A 229 -18.45 -20.57 18.45
CA PRO A 229 -17.29 -19.91 17.87
C PRO A 229 -16.74 -18.84 18.82
N VAL A 230 -15.41 -18.69 18.83
CA VAL A 230 -14.74 -17.51 19.40
C VAL A 230 -15.38 -16.29 18.73
N PRO A 231 -15.90 -15.29 19.48
CA PRO A 231 -16.55 -14.15 18.87
C PRO A 231 -15.54 -13.42 17.98
N GLU A 232 -15.84 -13.40 16.69
CA GLU A 232 -15.21 -12.53 15.70
C GLU A 232 -15.33 -11.10 16.24
N GLN A 233 -14.21 -10.49 16.64
CA GLN A 233 -14.20 -9.08 17.04
C GLN A 233 -14.48 -8.25 15.78
N LYS A 234 -15.72 -7.77 15.64
CA LYS A 234 -16.09 -6.84 14.57
C LYS A 234 -15.22 -5.59 14.68
N GLU A 235 -14.44 -5.29 13.65
CA GLU A 235 -13.67 -4.07 13.55
C GLU A 235 -14.59 -2.91 13.10
N LEU A 236 -14.49 -1.77 13.78
CA LEU A 236 -15.32 -0.59 13.47
C LEU A 236 -14.79 0.09 12.21
N ILE A 237 -15.51 -0.05 11.10
CA ILE A 237 -15.20 0.64 9.84
C ILE A 237 -15.79 2.06 9.90
N ILE A 238 -14.92 3.07 9.82
CA ILE A 238 -15.31 4.48 9.76
C ILE A 238 -15.27 4.93 8.30
N PRO A 239 -16.42 5.24 7.66
CA PRO A 239 -16.41 5.67 6.27
C PRO A 239 -15.66 7.00 6.11
N PRO A 240 -15.01 7.28 4.98
CA PRO A 240 -14.38 8.57 4.72
C PRO A 240 -15.44 9.67 4.51
N PRO A 241 -15.18 10.94 4.89
CA PRO A 241 -16.09 12.04 4.56
C PRO A 241 -16.01 12.40 3.08
N LEU A 242 -17.07 12.98 2.52
CA LEU A 242 -17.14 13.36 1.11
C LEU A 242 -16.38 14.65 0.76
N PHE A 243 -16.08 15.47 1.76
CA PHE A 243 -15.33 16.72 1.66
C PHE A 243 -14.60 17.00 2.98
N TYR A 244 -13.69 17.96 2.99
CA TYR A 244 -12.94 18.32 4.20
C TYR A 244 -13.83 19.05 5.23
N LEU A 245 -13.75 18.62 6.49
CA LEU A 245 -14.39 19.28 7.63
C LEU A 245 -13.30 19.63 8.66
N GLU A 246 -13.40 20.81 9.26
CA GLU A 246 -12.39 21.32 10.20
C GLU A 246 -12.32 20.49 11.49
N ASN A 247 -13.42 19.85 11.89
CA ASN A 247 -13.52 19.07 13.11
C ASN A 247 -14.27 17.75 12.87
N SER A 248 -14.10 16.78 13.76
CA SER A 248 -14.89 15.55 13.79
C SER A 248 -15.28 15.17 15.21
N GLN A 249 -16.51 14.73 15.40
CA GLN A 249 -17.08 14.33 16.69
C GLN A 249 -17.82 13.00 16.53
N THR A 250 -17.52 12.04 17.39
CA THR A 250 -18.23 10.75 17.44
C THR A 250 -19.22 10.73 18.60
N LEU A 251 -20.48 10.49 18.29
CA LEU A 251 -21.57 10.30 19.24
C LEU A 251 -21.79 8.79 19.40
N LYS A 252 -21.39 8.26 20.54
CA LYS A 252 -21.49 6.83 20.86
C LYS A 252 -22.84 6.56 21.50
N THR A 253 -23.56 5.55 21.03
CA THR A 253 -24.78 5.08 21.65
C THR A 253 -24.93 3.56 21.53
N PRO A 254 -25.50 2.88 22.54
CA PRO A 254 -25.94 1.50 22.42
C PRO A 254 -27.31 1.38 21.74
N GLN A 255 -28.08 2.46 21.59
CA GLN A 255 -29.45 2.41 21.08
C GLN A 255 -29.76 3.61 20.17
N THR A 256 -30.22 3.34 18.95
CA THR A 256 -30.56 4.38 17.96
C THR A 256 -31.58 5.42 18.46
N SER A 257 -32.42 5.07 19.44
CA SER A 257 -33.39 5.99 20.07
C SER A 257 -32.74 7.13 20.89
N GLU A 258 -31.48 7.01 21.29
CA GLU A 258 -30.76 8.07 22.03
C GLU A 258 -30.12 9.12 21.11
N VAL A 259 -30.01 8.80 19.81
CA VAL A 259 -29.35 9.67 18.81
C VAL A 259 -29.90 11.10 18.81
N PRO A 260 -31.24 11.33 18.83
CA PRO A 260 -31.79 12.69 18.86
C PRO A 260 -31.29 13.52 20.05
N PHE A 261 -31.19 12.90 21.23
CA PHE A 261 -30.71 13.57 22.44
C PHE A 261 -29.21 13.90 22.37
N LEU A 262 -28.38 12.95 21.91
CA LEU A 262 -26.95 13.17 21.73
C LEU A 262 -26.67 14.24 20.68
N LEU A 263 -27.43 14.24 19.59
CA LEU A 263 -27.30 15.24 18.53
C LEU A 263 -27.76 16.61 19.02
N PHE A 264 -28.83 16.69 19.81
CA PHE A 264 -29.23 17.93 20.45
C PHE A 264 -28.11 18.51 21.33
N GLN A 265 -27.43 17.67 22.13
CA GLN A 265 -26.26 18.12 22.90
C GLN A 265 -25.13 18.64 22.00
N ALA A 266 -24.83 17.95 20.90
CA ALA A 266 -23.82 18.38 19.94
C ALA A 266 -24.18 19.73 19.30
N LEU A 267 -25.46 19.95 18.97
CA LEU A 267 -25.98 21.22 18.44
C LEU A 267 -25.91 22.36 19.47
N GLN A 268 -25.95 22.09 20.76
CA GLN A 268 -25.77 23.11 21.82
C GLN A 268 -24.29 23.39 22.15
N GLY A 269 -23.35 22.63 21.56
CA GLY A 269 -21.92 22.77 21.79
C GLY A 269 -21.37 24.15 21.36
N LYS A 270 -20.37 24.65 22.09
CA LYS A 270 -19.61 25.84 21.68
C LYS A 270 -18.71 25.50 20.50
N THR A 271 -18.88 26.22 19.41
CA THR A 271 -18.14 26.04 18.17
C THR A 271 -17.77 27.39 17.57
N THR A 272 -16.77 27.40 16.70
CA THR A 272 -16.31 28.61 16.02
C THR A 272 -17.26 28.93 14.86
N PRO A 273 -17.86 30.13 14.78
CA PRO A 273 -18.66 30.51 13.62
C PRO A 273 -17.89 30.33 12.31
N GLY A 274 -18.53 29.73 11.31
CA GLY A 274 -17.96 29.39 10.01
C GLY A 274 -17.37 27.97 9.91
N SER A 275 -17.26 27.20 10.99
CA SER A 275 -16.69 25.84 10.97
C SER A 275 -17.72 24.76 10.63
N LEU A 276 -17.27 23.69 9.97
CA LEU A 276 -17.99 22.45 9.78
C LEU A 276 -17.40 21.36 10.69
N THR A 277 -18.26 20.68 11.43
CA THR A 277 -17.89 19.55 12.31
C THR A 277 -18.56 18.29 11.80
N ARG A 278 -17.78 17.29 11.42
CA ARG A 278 -18.27 15.96 11.06
C ARG A 278 -18.90 15.28 12.28
N ILE A 279 -20.08 14.69 12.09
CA ILE A 279 -20.75 13.88 13.11
C ILE A 279 -20.73 12.42 12.69
N LEU A 280 -20.12 11.58 13.52
CA LEU A 280 -20.13 10.12 13.40
C LEU A 280 -21.08 9.54 14.45
N LEU A 281 -22.08 8.79 14.03
CA LEU A 281 -23.00 8.10 14.94
C LEU A 281 -22.54 6.65 15.09
N GLU A 282 -21.94 6.33 16.23
CA GLU A 282 -21.39 5.00 16.51
C GLU A 282 -22.40 4.17 17.30
N ASP A 283 -22.86 3.08 16.69
CA ASP A 283 -23.59 2.00 17.35
C ASP A 283 -22.59 1.08 18.05
N THR A 284 -22.49 1.24 19.36
CA THR A 284 -21.56 0.50 20.21
C THR A 284 -21.97 -0.96 20.43
N GLU A 285 -23.23 -1.33 20.20
CA GLU A 285 -23.71 -2.70 20.34
C GLU A 285 -23.37 -3.51 19.09
N ASN A 286 -23.57 -2.94 17.90
CA ASN A 286 -23.29 -3.61 16.63
C ASN A 286 -21.89 -3.35 16.07
N VAL A 287 -21.13 -2.46 16.71
CA VAL A 287 -19.78 -2.01 16.31
C VAL A 287 -19.77 -1.50 14.87
N LYS A 288 -20.63 -0.53 14.57
CA LYS A 288 -20.73 0.10 13.25
C LYS A 288 -21.02 1.61 13.35
N ILE A 289 -20.68 2.35 12.29
CA ILE A 289 -21.20 3.69 12.08
C ILE A 289 -22.58 3.58 11.43
N LEU A 290 -23.56 4.34 11.92
CA LEU A 290 -24.90 4.37 11.32
C LEU A 290 -24.84 4.94 9.90
N GLY A 291 -25.45 4.22 8.96
CA GLY A 291 -25.62 4.67 7.57
C GLY A 291 -26.69 5.75 7.44
N LEU A 292 -26.94 6.18 6.20
CA LEU A 292 -27.94 7.21 5.90
C LEU A 292 -29.33 6.82 6.39
N LYS A 293 -29.76 5.58 6.11
CA LYS A 293 -31.09 5.09 6.46
C LYS A 293 -31.28 5.04 7.96
N GLU A 294 -30.34 4.44 8.70
CA GLU A 294 -30.43 4.37 10.16
C GLU A 294 -30.39 5.75 10.81
N SER A 295 -29.61 6.68 10.24
CA SER A 295 -29.60 8.08 10.70
C SER A 295 -30.97 8.73 10.49
N PHE A 296 -31.59 8.58 9.32
CA PHE A 296 -32.91 9.14 9.03
C PHE A 296 -33.99 8.53 9.92
N ASP A 297 -33.99 7.22 10.10
CA ASP A 297 -34.90 6.51 10.99
C ASP A 297 -34.76 7.03 12.43
N SER A 298 -33.53 7.32 12.89
CA SER A 298 -33.27 7.88 14.23
C SER A 298 -33.87 9.27 14.44
N PHE A 299 -33.99 10.07 13.38
CA PHE A 299 -34.58 11.41 13.40
C PHE A 299 -36.09 11.40 13.14
N GLY A 300 -36.69 10.23 12.91
CA GLY A 300 -38.08 10.10 12.48
C GLY A 300 -38.35 10.67 11.09
N ILE A 301 -37.33 10.67 10.21
CA ILE A 301 -37.45 11.17 8.85
C ILE A 301 -38.10 10.11 7.97
N ILE A 302 -39.12 10.51 7.21
CA ILE A 302 -39.88 9.61 6.33
C ILE A 302 -39.65 10.02 4.87
N PRO A 303 -38.65 9.45 4.17
CA PRO A 303 -38.43 9.76 2.76
C PRO A 303 -39.41 8.99 1.84
N PRO A 304 -39.58 9.42 0.58
CA PRO A 304 -40.43 8.74 -0.39
C PRO A 304 -39.89 7.36 -0.76
N GLU A 305 -40.75 6.54 -1.35
CA GLU A 305 -40.36 5.24 -1.88
C GLU A 305 -39.20 5.37 -2.88
N ASN A 306 -38.26 4.42 -2.84
CA ASN A 306 -37.05 4.40 -3.68
C ASN A 306 -36.05 5.53 -3.45
N PHE A 307 -36.19 6.40 -2.44
CA PHE A 307 -35.21 7.44 -2.15
C PHE A 307 -33.79 6.86 -1.93
N TYR A 308 -33.67 5.87 -1.03
CA TYR A 308 -32.37 5.28 -0.70
C TYR A 308 -31.73 4.54 -1.88
N SER A 309 -32.51 3.96 -2.80
CA SER A 309 -31.95 3.25 -3.96
C SER A 309 -31.30 4.18 -4.99
N LYS A 310 -31.46 5.50 -4.85
CA LYS A 310 -30.81 6.52 -5.67
C LYS A 310 -29.51 7.05 -5.06
N LEU A 311 -29.18 6.65 -3.84
CA LEU A 311 -28.07 7.19 -3.06
C LEU A 311 -27.03 6.11 -2.73
N SER A 312 -25.79 6.54 -2.52
CA SER A 312 -24.74 5.68 -1.96
C SER A 312 -24.91 5.48 -0.45
N ASP A 313 -24.34 4.42 0.10
CA ASP A 313 -24.38 4.16 1.54
C ASP A 313 -23.49 5.12 2.37
N ASN A 314 -22.44 5.70 1.76
CA ASN A 314 -21.54 6.63 2.44
C ASN A 314 -22.08 8.07 2.47
N ALA A 315 -22.66 8.45 3.61
CA ALA A 315 -23.13 9.79 3.89
C ALA A 315 -22.20 10.54 4.86
N THR A 316 -22.00 11.83 4.60
CA THR A 316 -21.32 12.75 5.52
C THR A 316 -22.35 13.60 6.25
N LEU A 317 -22.60 13.27 7.52
CA LEU A 317 -23.39 14.09 8.44
C LEU A 317 -22.47 15.14 9.10
N PHE A 318 -22.94 16.37 9.21
CA PHE A 318 -22.15 17.48 9.75
C PHE A 318 -22.99 18.53 10.46
N ILE A 319 -22.33 19.30 11.33
CA ILE A 319 -22.86 20.50 11.94
C ILE A 319 -22.09 21.70 11.38
N TYR A 320 -22.82 22.66 10.82
CA TYR A 320 -22.31 23.99 10.48
C TYR A 320 -22.60 24.96 11.61
N SER A 321 -21.59 25.71 12.04
CA SER A 321 -21.72 26.69 13.11
C SER A 321 -21.85 28.09 12.54
N GLN A 322 -22.97 28.77 12.81
CA GLN A 322 -23.21 30.15 12.40
C GLN A 322 -23.57 31.03 13.59
N GLU A 323 -23.57 32.35 13.41
CA GLU A 323 -23.87 33.32 14.48
C GLU A 323 -25.24 33.07 15.13
N GLU A 324 -26.21 32.61 14.35
CA GLU A 324 -27.56 32.28 14.80
C GLU A 324 -27.70 30.85 15.40
N GLY A 325 -26.59 30.16 15.61
CA GLY A 325 -26.53 28.82 16.21
C GLY A 325 -26.13 27.71 15.24
N ASN A 326 -26.00 26.49 15.74
CA ASN A 326 -25.57 25.34 14.95
C ASN A 326 -26.69 24.82 14.03
N ARG A 327 -26.31 24.29 12.86
CA ARG A 327 -27.21 23.78 11.82
C ARG A 327 -26.74 22.43 11.35
N LEU A 328 -27.67 21.51 11.15
CA LEU A 328 -27.35 20.17 10.67
C LEU A 328 -27.30 20.17 9.15
N GLY A 329 -26.42 19.35 8.59
CA GLY A 329 -26.39 19.08 7.18
C GLY A 329 -25.92 17.65 6.87
N LEU A 330 -26.26 17.23 5.67
CA LEU A 330 -25.97 15.92 5.11
C LEU A 330 -25.49 16.13 3.66
N ALA A 331 -24.40 15.46 3.29
CA ALA A 331 -24.06 15.24 1.89
C ALA A 331 -23.91 13.74 1.63
N VAL A 332 -24.34 13.28 0.46
CA VAL A 332 -24.26 11.89 0.03
C VAL A 332 -24.17 11.84 -1.50
N LYS A 333 -23.52 10.82 -2.07
CA LYS A 333 -23.49 10.67 -3.54
C LYS A 333 -24.80 10.07 -4.06
N THR A 334 -25.17 10.45 -5.29
CA THR A 334 -26.29 9.86 -6.01
C THR A 334 -25.80 9.08 -7.24
N ASN A 335 -26.38 7.89 -7.43
CA ASN A 335 -26.09 7.03 -8.58
C ASN A 335 -27.11 7.22 -9.72
N ASP A 336 -28.19 7.98 -9.47
CA ASP A 336 -29.26 8.26 -10.44
C ASP A 336 -29.84 9.66 -10.16
N ARG A 337 -29.15 10.67 -10.68
CA ARG A 337 -29.49 12.09 -10.51
C ARG A 337 -30.90 12.41 -11.00
N ALA A 338 -31.28 11.89 -12.17
CA ALA A 338 -32.57 12.19 -12.79
C ALA A 338 -33.72 11.59 -11.97
N GLY A 339 -33.58 10.32 -11.55
CA GLY A 339 -34.54 9.66 -10.67
C GLY A 339 -34.67 10.37 -9.33
N LEU A 340 -33.54 10.74 -8.70
CA LEU A 340 -33.57 11.47 -7.43
C LEU A 340 -34.25 12.85 -7.57
N THR A 341 -33.99 13.58 -8.65
CA THR A 341 -34.62 14.88 -8.90
C THR A 341 -36.14 14.78 -8.99
N SER A 342 -36.66 13.75 -9.66
CA SER A 342 -38.10 13.48 -9.73
C SER A 342 -38.68 13.16 -8.35
N ILE A 343 -37.99 12.34 -7.55
CA ILE A 343 -38.42 11.99 -6.19
C ILE A 343 -38.46 13.23 -5.31
N MET A 344 -37.39 14.03 -5.29
CA MET A 344 -37.28 15.22 -4.46
C MET A 344 -38.37 16.25 -4.80
N THR A 345 -38.66 16.46 -6.09
CA THR A 345 -39.72 17.38 -6.52
C THR A 345 -41.09 16.95 -6.01
N SER A 346 -41.41 15.66 -6.04
CA SER A 346 -42.67 15.14 -5.46
C SER A 346 -42.69 15.18 -3.93
N TRP A 347 -41.53 15.11 -3.29
CA TRP A 347 -41.43 15.10 -1.83
C TRP A 347 -41.70 16.48 -1.22
N GLU A 348 -41.49 17.56 -1.97
CA GLU A 348 -41.67 18.95 -1.48
C GLU A 348 -43.03 19.19 -0.82
N GLU A 349 -44.10 18.52 -1.26
CA GLU A 349 -45.45 18.67 -0.72
C GLU A 349 -45.60 18.15 0.73
N THR A 350 -44.82 17.14 1.10
CA THR A 350 -44.89 16.49 2.43
C THR A 350 -43.61 16.65 3.24
N MET A 351 -42.58 17.31 2.68
CA MET A 351 -41.24 17.37 3.25
C MET A 351 -41.19 18.02 4.64
N GLU A 352 -41.98 19.08 4.88
CA GLU A 352 -42.04 19.72 6.20
C GLU A 352 -42.53 18.77 7.30
N GLU A 353 -43.57 17.98 7.02
CA GLU A 353 -44.08 16.98 7.98
C GLU A 353 -43.12 15.78 8.09
N ASN A 354 -42.54 15.35 6.97
CA ASN A 354 -41.62 14.22 6.93
C ASN A 354 -40.26 14.50 7.58
N LEU A 355 -39.85 15.76 7.71
CA LEU A 355 -38.64 16.19 8.42
C LEU A 355 -38.93 16.78 9.80
N LYS A 356 -40.18 16.71 10.28
CA LYS A 356 -40.62 17.37 11.51
C LYS A 356 -39.74 17.04 12.73
N GLY A 357 -39.41 15.77 12.94
CA GLY A 357 -38.57 15.33 14.07
C GLY A 357 -37.18 16.00 14.07
N LEU A 358 -36.58 16.22 12.89
CA LEU A 358 -35.32 16.92 12.76
C LEU A 358 -35.43 18.41 13.15
N PHE A 359 -36.49 19.09 12.75
CA PHE A 359 -36.65 20.53 13.01
C PHE A 359 -37.17 20.84 14.42
N GLU A 360 -37.86 19.90 15.07
CA GLU A 360 -38.18 20.00 16.49
C GLU A 360 -36.90 20.07 17.36
N LEU A 361 -35.84 19.33 16.98
CA LEU A 361 -34.53 19.42 17.64
C LEU A 361 -33.88 20.80 17.50
N LEU A 362 -34.19 21.50 16.41
CA LEU A 362 -33.70 22.86 16.14
C LEU A 362 -34.63 23.94 16.72
N GLY A 363 -35.64 23.55 17.50
CA GLY A 363 -36.55 24.48 18.19
C GLY A 363 -37.65 25.07 17.30
N LYS A 364 -38.01 24.42 16.18
CA LYS A 364 -39.17 24.84 15.37
C LYS A 364 -40.47 24.54 16.12
N ASP A 365 -41.24 25.58 16.40
CA ASP A 365 -42.52 25.53 17.12
C ASP A 365 -43.72 26.06 16.29
N ALA A 366 -43.47 26.61 15.10
CA ALA A 366 -44.48 27.17 14.19
C ALA A 366 -44.34 26.61 12.75
N PRO A 367 -45.40 26.66 11.92
CA PRO A 367 -45.32 26.31 10.49
C PRO A 367 -44.35 27.20 9.71
N ALA A 368 -43.93 26.74 8.53
CA ALA A 368 -43.08 27.53 7.64
C ALA A 368 -43.65 28.93 7.31
N LEU A 369 -42.76 29.91 7.08
CA LEU A 369 -43.17 31.26 6.64
C LEU A 369 -43.87 31.23 5.28
N TYR A 370 -43.52 30.24 4.46
CA TYR A 370 -44.13 29.96 3.16
C TYR A 370 -44.32 28.44 3.02
N SER A 371 -45.48 28.02 2.50
CA SER A 371 -45.84 26.61 2.37
C SER A 371 -45.27 25.92 1.12
N TYR A 372 -44.38 26.58 0.38
CA TYR A 372 -43.83 26.09 -0.88
C TYR A 372 -42.32 26.32 -0.96
N PHE A 373 -41.65 25.46 -1.73
CA PHE A 373 -40.23 25.59 -2.03
C PHE A 373 -39.99 26.64 -3.12
N ARG A 374 -38.84 27.32 -3.02
CA ARG A 374 -38.38 28.31 -3.99
C ARG A 374 -37.02 27.92 -4.54
N ASP A 375 -36.71 28.44 -5.72
CA ASP A 375 -35.41 28.29 -6.35
C ASP A 375 -34.42 29.36 -5.85
N ALA A 376 -33.18 28.93 -5.72
CA ALA A 376 -32.03 29.76 -5.44
C ALA A 376 -30.83 29.26 -6.25
N GLN A 377 -29.84 30.13 -6.44
CA GLN A 377 -28.60 29.78 -7.13
C GLN A 377 -27.40 30.31 -6.36
N TYR A 378 -26.37 29.48 -6.21
CA TYR A 378 -25.09 29.84 -5.63
C TYR A 378 -23.94 29.15 -6.38
N GLN A 379 -22.97 29.94 -6.85
CA GLN A 379 -21.82 29.50 -7.65
C GLN A 379 -22.22 28.55 -8.80
N GLU A 380 -23.29 28.90 -9.55
CA GLU A 380 -23.85 28.08 -10.64
C GLU A 380 -24.61 26.81 -10.22
N THR A 381 -24.67 26.46 -8.93
CA THR A 381 -25.54 25.37 -8.45
C THR A 381 -26.90 25.92 -8.05
N ASN A 382 -27.95 25.35 -8.64
CA ASN A 382 -29.32 25.59 -8.21
C ASN A 382 -29.64 24.74 -6.98
N PHE A 383 -30.34 25.32 -6.02
CA PHE A 383 -30.87 24.61 -4.87
C PHE A 383 -32.28 25.09 -4.52
N ARG A 384 -33.00 24.25 -3.80
CA ARG A 384 -34.40 24.43 -3.43
C ARG A 384 -34.48 24.70 -1.94
N PHE A 385 -35.32 25.64 -1.52
CA PHE A 385 -35.41 26.01 -0.11
C PHE A 385 -36.83 26.36 0.35
N GLN A 386 -37.10 26.06 1.63
CA GLN A 386 -38.29 26.48 2.36
C GLN A 386 -37.88 27.06 3.73
N THR A 387 -38.12 28.34 3.94
CA THR A 387 -37.67 29.06 5.14
C THR A 387 -38.70 28.97 6.28
N PHE A 388 -38.25 28.61 7.48
CA PHE A 388 -39.09 28.52 8.69
C PHE A 388 -38.94 29.73 9.60
N SER A 389 -37.75 30.33 9.69
CA SER A 389 -37.51 31.48 10.57
C SER A 389 -36.54 32.49 9.96
N ARG A 390 -36.52 33.70 10.54
CA ARG A 390 -35.53 34.75 10.19
C ARG A 390 -34.12 34.46 10.68
N GLN A 391 -33.93 33.44 11.50
CA GLN A 391 -32.62 33.01 12.03
C GLN A 391 -31.96 31.98 11.12
N ASP A 392 -32.33 31.96 9.84
CA ASP A 392 -31.81 31.02 8.84
C ASP A 392 -32.00 29.56 9.29
N VAL A 393 -33.26 29.21 9.55
CA VAL A 393 -33.70 27.83 9.78
C VAL A 393 -34.71 27.49 8.69
N GLY A 394 -34.52 26.38 8.01
CA GLY A 394 -35.39 25.93 6.92
C GLY A 394 -34.87 24.67 6.26
N ILE A 395 -35.67 24.07 5.39
CA ILE A 395 -35.22 22.96 4.55
C ILE A 395 -34.51 23.54 3.35
N VAL A 396 -33.27 23.12 3.09
CA VAL A 396 -32.51 23.51 1.90
C VAL A 396 -31.89 22.25 1.31
N TYR A 397 -32.15 21.98 0.03
CA TYR A 397 -31.54 20.83 -0.64
C TYR A 397 -31.03 21.16 -2.04
N ALA A 398 -29.97 20.48 -2.45
CA ALA A 398 -29.36 20.63 -3.76
C ALA A 398 -29.05 19.26 -4.37
N ILE A 399 -29.19 19.16 -5.69
CA ILE A 399 -28.72 18.02 -6.48
C ILE A 399 -27.84 18.57 -7.61
N PHE A 400 -26.54 18.34 -7.53
CA PHE A 400 -25.57 18.80 -8.51
C PHE A 400 -24.47 17.77 -8.69
N ASP A 401 -23.88 17.70 -9.88
CA ASP A 401 -22.93 16.66 -10.26
C ASP A 401 -23.43 15.25 -9.86
N ASP A 402 -22.71 14.56 -8.98
CA ASP A 402 -23.08 13.28 -8.36
C ASP A 402 -23.43 13.42 -6.86
N TYR A 403 -23.78 14.61 -6.39
CA TYR A 403 -24.10 14.89 -4.98
C TYR A 403 -25.58 15.21 -4.74
N PHE A 404 -26.07 14.69 -3.62
CA PHE A 404 -27.27 15.16 -2.93
C PHE A 404 -26.86 15.79 -1.61
N VAL A 405 -27.33 17.01 -1.37
CA VAL A 405 -27.07 17.75 -0.14
C VAL A 405 -28.39 18.19 0.45
N LEU A 406 -28.56 18.00 1.76
CA LEU A 406 -29.70 18.46 2.56
C LEU A 406 -29.17 19.18 3.79
N THR A 407 -29.56 20.43 4.00
CA THR A 407 -29.16 21.23 5.17
C THR A 407 -30.39 21.86 5.84
N THR A 408 -30.21 22.26 7.10
CA THR A 408 -31.26 22.94 7.88
C THR A 408 -31.11 24.47 7.90
N SER A 409 -30.20 25.00 7.08
CA SER A 409 -30.03 26.45 6.85
C SER A 409 -29.44 26.75 5.48
N TRP A 410 -29.69 27.97 5.01
CA TRP A 410 -29.13 28.49 3.76
C TRP A 410 -27.62 28.66 3.85
N LYS A 411 -27.11 29.30 4.92
CA LYS A 411 -25.67 29.50 5.08
C LYS A 411 -24.92 28.16 5.16
N SER A 412 -25.53 27.14 5.76
CA SER A 412 -24.98 25.78 5.77
C SER A 412 -24.90 25.21 4.36
N MET A 413 -25.93 25.44 3.52
CA MET A 413 -25.92 25.04 2.11
C MET A 413 -24.79 25.73 1.33
N GLU A 414 -24.67 27.05 1.43
CA GLU A 414 -23.57 27.79 0.76
C GLU A 414 -22.21 27.25 1.18
N LYS A 415 -22.01 27.03 2.49
CA LYS A 415 -20.73 26.54 3.01
C LYS A 415 -20.38 25.13 2.56
N VAL A 416 -21.35 24.21 2.53
CA VAL A 416 -21.08 22.85 2.03
C VAL A 416 -20.91 22.83 0.52
N LEU A 417 -21.60 23.69 -0.22
CA LEU A 417 -21.35 23.88 -1.66
C LEU A 417 -19.95 24.42 -1.92
N ASP A 418 -19.48 25.38 -1.13
CA ASP A 418 -18.07 25.82 -1.16
C ASP A 418 -17.16 24.61 -0.97
N LYS A 419 -17.34 23.82 0.10
CA LYS A 419 -16.48 22.65 0.38
C LYS A 419 -16.54 21.53 -0.66
N LEU A 420 -17.70 21.26 -1.24
CA LEU A 420 -17.88 20.21 -2.24
C LEU A 420 -17.29 20.62 -3.60
N LYS A 421 -17.37 21.92 -3.94
CA LYS A 421 -16.76 22.48 -5.16
C LYS A 421 -15.27 22.76 -4.98
N GLU A 422 -14.86 23.13 -3.77
CA GLU A 422 -13.50 23.04 -3.24
C GLU A 422 -13.15 21.55 -3.04
N ALA A 423 -13.21 20.71 -4.07
CA ALA A 423 -12.70 19.35 -3.95
C ALA A 423 -11.29 19.44 -3.32
N PRO A 424 -10.97 18.72 -2.23
CA PRO A 424 -9.72 18.89 -1.45
C PRO A 424 -8.42 18.62 -2.23
N LEU A 425 -8.56 18.30 -3.50
CA LEU A 425 -7.56 17.93 -4.47
C LEU A 425 -7.63 18.91 -5.69
N SER A 426 -7.99 20.17 -5.45
CA SER A 426 -8.05 21.23 -6.47
C SER A 426 -6.72 21.99 -6.50
N LEU A 427 -6.06 22.01 -7.66
CA LEU A 427 -4.82 22.75 -7.88
C LEU A 427 -4.96 24.26 -7.59
N GLU A 428 -6.16 24.82 -7.79
CA GLU A 428 -6.45 26.25 -7.61
C GLU A 428 -6.45 26.66 -6.12
N ASN A 429 -6.71 25.72 -5.22
CA ASN A 429 -6.79 25.96 -3.78
C ASN A 429 -5.46 25.71 -3.04
N MET A 430 -4.45 25.20 -3.74
CA MET A 430 -3.13 24.94 -3.15
C MET A 430 -2.25 26.19 -3.18
N THR A 431 -1.64 26.52 -2.04
CA THR A 431 -0.58 27.52 -2.00
C THR A 431 0.64 27.06 -2.81
N LEU A 432 1.48 27.98 -3.29
CA LEU A 432 2.72 27.61 -3.98
C LEU A 432 3.59 26.69 -3.11
N ALA A 433 3.66 26.93 -1.80
CA ALA A 433 4.39 26.07 -0.87
C ALA A 433 3.83 24.65 -0.83
N GLY A 434 2.50 24.49 -0.75
CA GLY A 434 1.86 23.17 -0.79
C GLY A 434 2.05 22.46 -2.14
N LYS A 435 1.99 23.21 -3.24
CA LYS A 435 2.30 22.69 -4.59
C LYS A 435 3.72 22.14 -4.66
N ILE A 436 4.70 22.93 -4.22
CA ILE A 436 6.10 22.53 -4.14
C ILE A 436 6.26 21.30 -3.25
N GLY A 437 5.58 21.26 -2.10
CA GLY A 437 5.55 20.10 -1.21
C GLY A 437 5.15 18.82 -1.91
N GLN A 438 4.09 18.86 -2.72
CA GLN A 438 3.61 17.69 -3.45
C GLN A 438 4.63 17.09 -4.43
N LEU A 439 5.62 17.86 -4.89
CA LEU A 439 6.71 17.35 -5.73
C LEU A 439 7.76 16.54 -4.96
N PHE A 440 7.69 16.45 -3.63
CA PHE A 440 8.67 15.71 -2.83
C PHE A 440 8.15 14.37 -2.32
N PHE A 441 8.98 13.35 -2.47
CA PHE A 441 8.81 12.03 -1.87
C PHE A 441 9.94 11.80 -0.86
N ILE A 442 9.62 11.90 0.43
CA ILE A 442 10.63 12.10 1.48
C ILE A 442 10.80 10.89 2.40
N GLY A 443 12.00 10.69 2.92
CA GLY A 443 12.22 9.74 4.01
C GLY A 443 11.65 10.24 5.34
N VAL A 444 11.55 9.33 6.32
CA VAL A 444 11.23 9.67 7.72
C VAL A 444 12.21 8.99 8.68
N ASN A 445 12.23 9.49 9.92
CA ASN A 445 13.09 8.97 10.97
C ASN A 445 12.33 8.14 12.00
N GLY A 446 13.05 7.16 12.54
CA GLY A 446 12.52 6.29 13.58
C GLY A 446 11.36 5.42 13.09
N THR A 447 10.67 4.84 14.07
CA THR A 447 9.60 3.86 13.87
C THR A 447 8.25 4.38 14.36
N THR A 448 8.17 5.65 14.76
CA THR A 448 6.96 6.30 15.28
C THR A 448 6.95 7.76 14.84
N LEU A 449 5.75 8.31 14.65
CA LEU A 449 5.60 9.75 14.41
C LEU A 449 6.05 10.54 15.65
N THR A 450 7.01 11.45 15.46
CA THR A 450 7.43 12.40 16.52
C THR A 450 6.78 13.77 16.28
N PRO A 451 6.64 14.62 17.31
CA PRO A 451 6.11 15.97 17.14
C PRO A 451 6.89 16.83 16.14
N GLU A 452 8.20 16.62 16.02
CA GLU A 452 9.05 17.31 15.05
C GLU A 452 8.72 16.86 13.63
N MET A 453 8.53 15.55 13.43
CA MET A 453 8.15 14.98 12.13
C MET A 453 6.74 15.43 11.72
N GLU A 454 5.79 15.43 12.65
CA GLU A 454 4.44 15.93 12.43
C GLU A 454 4.46 17.39 11.94
N LYS A 455 5.18 18.27 12.66
CA LYS A 455 5.34 19.68 12.27
C LYS A 455 5.99 19.82 10.90
N LEU A 456 6.99 19.01 10.62
CA LEU A 456 7.69 19.02 9.34
C LEU A 456 6.74 18.63 8.20
N ILE A 457 6.02 17.52 8.33
CA ILE A 457 5.07 17.04 7.31
C ILE A 457 3.94 18.04 7.12
N ALA A 458 3.39 18.61 8.19
CA ALA A 458 2.35 19.64 8.13
C ALA A 458 2.84 20.91 7.42
N SER A 459 4.11 21.29 7.63
CA SER A 459 4.70 22.48 7.01
C SER A 459 5.09 22.26 5.55
N ILE A 460 5.65 21.10 5.22
CA ILE A 460 6.15 20.79 3.87
C ILE A 460 5.00 20.39 2.95
N GLN A 461 4.04 19.63 3.47
CA GLN A 461 2.96 19.01 2.71
C GLN A 461 3.48 18.09 1.59
N PRO A 462 4.32 17.09 1.92
CA PRO A 462 4.96 16.24 0.91
C PRO A 462 3.94 15.46 0.06
N GLY A 463 4.35 15.12 -1.17
CA GLY A 463 3.57 14.25 -2.05
C GLY A 463 3.51 12.82 -1.53
N GLY A 464 4.55 12.37 -0.84
CA GLY A 464 4.56 11.08 -0.17
C GLY A 464 5.76 10.86 0.73
N ILE A 465 5.77 9.69 1.37
CA ILE A 465 6.78 9.20 2.29
C ILE A 465 7.35 7.87 1.78
N LEU A 466 8.68 7.78 1.69
CA LEU A 466 9.40 6.54 1.46
C LEU A 466 9.78 5.90 2.80
N LEU A 467 9.24 4.69 3.05
CA LEU A 467 9.63 3.89 4.20
C LEU A 467 10.86 3.04 3.85
N LEU A 468 11.90 3.21 4.65
CA LEU A 468 13.12 2.41 4.57
C LEU A 468 13.12 1.34 5.65
N LYS A 469 14.04 0.37 5.56
CA LYS A 469 14.21 -0.70 6.58
C LYS A 469 14.30 -0.16 8.02
N LYS A 470 14.90 1.02 8.22
CA LYS A 470 15.01 1.66 9.54
C LYS A 470 13.66 2.07 10.17
N ASN A 471 12.59 2.15 9.37
CA ASN A 471 11.27 2.59 9.80
C ASN A 471 10.32 1.42 10.15
N ILE A 472 10.73 0.18 9.82
CA ILE A 472 9.85 -0.99 9.76
C ILE A 472 10.37 -2.05 10.74
N VAL A 473 9.56 -2.38 11.76
CA VAL A 473 9.92 -3.35 12.81
C VAL A 473 9.01 -4.57 12.79
N ASN A 474 7.69 -4.34 12.85
CA ASN A 474 6.66 -5.38 12.80
C ASN A 474 5.36 -4.79 12.25
N GLU A 475 4.38 -5.65 11.98
CA GLU A 475 3.10 -5.28 11.39
C GLU A 475 2.39 -4.16 12.18
N GLY A 476 2.17 -4.36 13.48
CA GLY A 476 1.42 -3.42 14.31
C GLY A 476 2.09 -2.03 14.41
N GLN A 477 3.41 -2.00 14.56
CA GLN A 477 4.15 -0.74 14.56
C GLN A 477 4.10 -0.04 13.20
N THR A 478 4.24 -0.78 12.11
CA THR A 478 4.25 -0.22 10.74
C THR A 478 2.89 0.37 10.38
N LYS A 479 1.80 -0.38 10.65
CA LYS A 479 0.42 0.11 10.49
C LYS A 479 0.19 1.40 11.27
N LYS A 480 0.64 1.44 12.54
CA LYS A 480 0.51 2.62 13.38
C LYS A 480 1.26 3.82 12.80
N LEU A 481 2.52 3.65 12.40
CA LEU A 481 3.31 4.73 11.80
C LEU A 481 2.63 5.27 10.54
N ILE A 482 2.18 4.39 9.65
CA ILE A 482 1.53 4.78 8.40
C ILE A 482 0.22 5.53 8.65
N ARG A 483 -0.63 5.02 9.56
CA ARG A 483 -1.87 5.69 9.94
C ARG A 483 -1.59 7.08 10.51
N ASP A 484 -0.66 7.18 11.45
CA ASP A 484 -0.32 8.47 12.07
C ASP A 484 0.21 9.46 11.00
N LEU A 485 1.04 9.03 10.04
CA LEU A 485 1.52 9.85 8.92
C LEU A 485 0.37 10.32 8.01
N GLN A 486 -0.55 9.42 7.66
CA GLN A 486 -1.73 9.76 6.86
C GLN A 486 -2.64 10.74 7.59
N GLU A 487 -2.90 10.55 8.89
CA GLU A 487 -3.69 11.46 9.71
C GLU A 487 -3.10 12.88 9.71
N VAL A 488 -1.78 13.03 9.85
CA VAL A 488 -1.13 14.34 9.73
C VAL A 488 -1.42 14.99 8.39
N SER A 489 -1.27 14.22 7.30
CA SER A 489 -1.51 14.71 5.94
C SER A 489 -2.96 15.17 5.72
N PHE A 490 -3.92 14.31 6.07
CA PHE A 490 -5.34 14.58 5.93
C PHE A 490 -5.81 15.75 6.80
N ASN A 491 -5.39 15.79 8.07
CA ASN A 491 -5.84 16.81 9.02
C ASN A 491 -5.28 18.20 8.69
N ASN A 492 -4.05 18.29 8.16
CA ASN A 492 -3.39 19.57 7.91
C ASN A 492 -3.64 20.13 6.51
N TYR A 493 -3.76 19.29 5.48
CA TYR A 493 -3.88 19.77 4.10
C TYR A 493 -4.74 18.89 3.18
N GLY A 494 -5.49 17.91 3.73
CA GLY A 494 -6.57 17.24 3.01
C GLY A 494 -6.17 16.34 1.83
N ILE A 495 -4.88 16.10 1.63
CA ILE A 495 -4.34 15.29 0.53
C ILE A 495 -3.67 14.06 1.13
N PRO A 496 -4.02 12.82 0.72
CA PRO A 496 -3.32 11.62 1.19
C PRO A 496 -1.86 11.57 0.72
N LEU A 497 -1.01 10.88 1.48
CA LEU A 497 0.37 10.60 1.11
C LEU A 497 0.46 9.35 0.25
N PHE A 498 1.28 9.40 -0.80
CA PHE A 498 1.88 8.15 -1.29
C PHE A 498 2.77 7.60 -0.18
N ILE A 499 2.51 6.38 0.27
CA ILE A 499 3.31 5.65 1.24
C ILE A 499 3.99 4.55 0.46
N GLY A 500 5.28 4.76 0.18
CA GLY A 500 6.05 3.87 -0.67
C GLY A 500 7.11 3.07 0.05
N VAL A 501 7.53 1.98 -0.58
CA VAL A 501 8.59 1.07 -0.11
C VAL A 501 9.29 0.42 -1.30
N ASP A 502 10.55 0.02 -1.12
CA ASP A 502 11.27 -0.86 -2.06
C ASP A 502 11.05 -2.34 -1.69
N GLN A 503 9.85 -2.88 -1.90
CA GLN A 503 9.58 -4.31 -1.68
C GLN A 503 9.71 -5.08 -3.00
N GLU A 504 10.94 -5.25 -3.48
CA GLU A 504 11.26 -5.97 -4.72
C GLU A 504 11.12 -7.50 -4.54
N GLY A 505 11.39 -7.98 -3.33
CA GLY A 505 11.61 -9.40 -3.03
C GLY A 505 13.10 -9.73 -2.97
N GLY A 506 13.45 -10.86 -2.34
CA GLY A 506 14.83 -11.28 -2.20
C GLY A 506 15.68 -10.31 -1.37
N GLU A 507 16.77 -9.81 -1.96
CA GLU A 507 17.75 -8.94 -1.29
C GLU A 507 17.13 -7.62 -0.78
N ILE A 508 16.23 -7.04 -1.57
CA ILE A 508 15.58 -5.76 -1.27
C ILE A 508 14.14 -6.04 -0.84
N SER A 509 13.98 -6.32 0.47
CA SER A 509 12.71 -6.64 1.12
C SER A 509 12.66 -6.05 2.56
N PRO A 510 12.54 -4.72 2.70
CA PRO A 510 12.55 -4.05 4.01
C PRO A 510 11.38 -4.48 4.91
N VAL A 511 10.22 -4.81 4.32
CA VAL A 511 9.11 -5.45 5.05
C VAL A 511 9.41 -6.94 5.16
N ASN A 512 10.24 -7.31 6.13
CA ASN A 512 10.77 -8.68 6.21
C ASN A 512 9.85 -9.67 6.93
N PHE A 513 8.82 -9.18 7.63
CA PHE A 513 7.85 -9.99 8.36
C PHE A 513 6.68 -10.45 7.48
N THR A 514 6.59 -9.97 6.24
CA THR A 514 5.64 -10.47 5.24
C THR A 514 5.98 -11.92 4.85
N ARG A 515 4.99 -12.65 4.35
CA ARG A 515 5.18 -14.02 3.87
C ARG A 515 5.75 -14.00 2.45
N GLU A 516 5.23 -13.12 1.60
CA GLU A 516 5.66 -13.00 0.21
C GLU A 516 6.93 -12.14 0.10
N LYS A 517 8.05 -12.81 -0.20
CA LYS A 517 9.40 -12.22 -0.37
C LYS A 517 10.17 -12.85 -1.53
N THR A 518 9.46 -13.52 -2.44
CA THR A 518 10.01 -14.19 -3.62
C THR A 518 10.87 -13.22 -4.41
N ALA A 519 12.14 -13.55 -4.61
CA ALA A 519 13.05 -12.69 -5.36
C ALA A 519 12.58 -12.56 -6.81
N GLN A 520 12.72 -11.38 -7.40
CA GLN A 520 12.33 -11.18 -8.80
C GLN A 520 13.07 -12.11 -9.77
N SER A 521 14.32 -12.45 -9.44
CA SER A 521 15.16 -13.41 -10.17
C SER A 521 14.63 -14.85 -10.16
N GLU A 522 13.75 -15.19 -9.21
CA GLU A 522 13.12 -16.51 -9.07
C GLU A 522 11.83 -16.65 -9.89
N LEU A 523 11.30 -15.57 -10.45
CA LEU A 523 10.10 -15.59 -11.28
C LEU A 523 10.40 -16.21 -12.65
N LYS A 524 9.66 -17.26 -13.00
CA LYS A 524 9.86 -18.04 -14.24
C LYS A 524 8.68 -18.02 -15.20
N THR A 525 7.48 -17.72 -14.71
CA THR A 525 6.27 -17.71 -15.54
C THR A 525 5.39 -16.49 -15.24
N PRO A 526 4.63 -15.98 -16.22
CA PRO A 526 3.70 -14.87 -15.98
C PRO A 526 2.66 -15.17 -14.90
N ALA A 527 2.15 -16.41 -14.83
CA ALA A 527 1.20 -16.81 -13.79
C ALA A 527 1.81 -16.72 -12.39
N GLN A 528 3.05 -17.17 -12.21
CA GLN A 528 3.79 -17.03 -10.96
C GLN A 528 4.04 -15.55 -10.63
N ALA A 529 4.47 -14.76 -11.61
CA ALA A 529 4.73 -13.33 -11.43
C ALA A 529 3.47 -12.56 -11.01
N TYR A 530 2.32 -12.87 -11.62
CA TYR A 530 1.03 -12.32 -11.22
C TYR A 530 0.65 -12.69 -9.79
N ALA A 531 0.76 -13.97 -9.43
CA ALA A 531 0.43 -14.45 -8.08
C ALA A 531 1.34 -13.81 -7.01
N VAL A 532 2.63 -13.70 -7.29
CA VAL A 532 3.59 -12.99 -6.44
C VAL A 532 3.24 -11.50 -6.32
N GLY A 533 2.90 -10.85 -7.44
CA GLY A 533 2.48 -9.45 -7.45
C GLY A 533 1.22 -9.21 -6.62
N LEU A 534 0.22 -10.07 -6.77
CA LEU A 534 -1.02 -10.00 -6.01
C LEU A 534 -0.77 -10.20 -4.52
N SER A 535 -0.12 -11.30 -4.13
CA SER A 535 0.15 -11.58 -2.71
C SER A 535 1.01 -10.51 -2.06
N ARG A 536 2.00 -9.97 -2.78
CA ARG A 536 2.82 -8.86 -2.28
C ARG A 536 2.01 -7.58 -2.14
N GLY A 537 1.21 -7.25 -3.13
CA GLY A 537 0.34 -6.08 -3.10
C GLY A 537 -0.66 -6.16 -1.95
N GLU A 538 -1.28 -7.31 -1.71
CA GLU A 538 -2.22 -7.52 -0.61
C GLU A 538 -1.53 -7.30 0.75
N GLU A 539 -0.36 -7.92 0.97
CA GLU A 539 0.37 -7.77 2.24
C GLU A 539 0.89 -6.33 2.45
N LEU A 540 1.19 -5.59 1.38
CA LEU A 540 1.54 -4.17 1.47
C LEU A 540 0.32 -3.28 1.73
N LYS A 541 -0.79 -3.51 1.01
CA LYS A 541 -2.07 -2.78 1.20
C LYS A 541 -2.56 -2.93 2.63
N ASP A 542 -2.48 -4.14 3.20
CA ASP A 542 -2.87 -4.40 4.58
C ASP A 542 -2.11 -3.52 5.59
N LEU A 543 -0.85 -3.17 5.31
CA LEU A 543 -0.05 -2.26 6.13
C LEU A 543 -0.42 -0.79 5.94
N GLY A 544 -1.18 -0.44 4.91
CA GLY A 544 -1.45 0.91 4.45
C GLY A 544 -0.39 1.45 3.46
N ILE A 545 0.52 0.60 2.99
CA ILE A 545 1.48 0.94 1.93
C ILE A 545 0.72 0.91 0.60
N ASN A 546 0.86 1.96 -0.19
CA ASN A 546 0.08 2.15 -1.42
C ASN A 546 0.94 2.33 -2.68
N LEU A 547 2.26 2.39 -2.52
CA LEU A 547 3.21 2.45 -3.63
C LEU A 547 4.33 1.44 -3.39
N ASN A 548 4.62 0.61 -4.38
CA ASN A 548 5.81 -0.23 -4.37
C ASN A 548 6.76 0.22 -5.49
N LEU A 549 8.00 0.48 -5.13
CA LEU A 549 9.06 0.87 -6.05
C LEU A 549 9.64 -0.37 -6.74
N ALA A 550 8.80 -1.10 -7.45
CA ALA A 550 9.11 -2.33 -8.17
C ALA A 550 8.12 -2.49 -9.33
N PRO A 551 8.46 -3.23 -10.41
CA PRO A 551 9.64 -4.07 -10.60
C PRO A 551 10.93 -3.38 -11.06
N VAL A 552 12.04 -4.14 -10.98
CA VAL A 552 13.36 -3.75 -11.48
C VAL A 552 13.55 -4.26 -12.91
N LEU A 553 13.61 -3.38 -13.89
CA LEU A 553 13.65 -3.66 -15.33
C LEU A 553 15.02 -3.37 -15.97
N ASP A 554 16.07 -3.23 -15.16
CA ASP A 554 17.42 -3.00 -15.63
C ASP A 554 17.92 -4.18 -16.49
N ALA A 555 18.50 -3.88 -17.66
CA ALA A 555 19.22 -4.88 -18.46
C ALA A 555 20.63 -5.09 -17.90
N ALA A 556 20.83 -6.15 -17.11
CA ALA A 556 22.03 -6.36 -16.31
C ALA A 556 22.73 -7.71 -16.59
N GLN A 557 24.06 -7.71 -16.45
CA GLN A 557 24.94 -8.88 -16.54
C GLN A 557 25.43 -9.32 -15.15
N PRO A 558 25.93 -10.56 -14.97
CA PRO A 558 26.36 -11.07 -13.66
C PRO A 558 27.39 -10.22 -12.89
N SER A 559 28.15 -9.38 -13.59
CA SER A 559 29.12 -8.45 -12.99
C SER A 559 28.49 -7.17 -12.45
N ASP A 560 27.25 -6.87 -12.83
CA ASP A 560 26.59 -5.60 -12.55
C ASP A 560 25.98 -5.64 -11.15
N PHE A 561 26.00 -4.50 -10.45
CA PHE A 561 25.56 -4.42 -9.06
C PHE A 561 24.07 -4.77 -8.91
N VAL A 562 23.25 -4.50 -9.92
CA VAL A 562 21.80 -4.70 -9.91
C VAL A 562 21.39 -6.13 -10.29
N PHE A 563 22.35 -6.99 -10.69
CA PHE A 563 22.05 -8.29 -11.30
C PHE A 563 21.16 -9.22 -10.44
N GLY A 564 21.35 -9.23 -9.12
CA GLY A 564 20.54 -10.05 -8.21
C GLY A 564 19.06 -9.65 -8.15
N ARG A 565 18.75 -8.42 -8.57
CA ARG A 565 17.44 -7.78 -8.45
C ARG A 565 16.61 -7.88 -9.74
N VAL A 566 17.23 -8.14 -10.89
CA VAL A 566 16.55 -8.20 -12.20
C VAL A 566 15.92 -9.57 -12.46
N PHE A 567 15.03 -9.63 -13.45
CA PHE A 567 14.52 -10.91 -13.96
C PHE A 567 15.66 -11.73 -14.59
N GLN A 568 15.77 -13.00 -14.21
CA GLN A 568 16.78 -13.92 -14.74
C GLN A 568 16.19 -14.72 -15.91
N ALA A 569 15.84 -13.99 -16.98
CA ALA A 569 15.18 -14.49 -18.19
C ALA A 569 15.57 -13.64 -19.41
N THR A 570 15.22 -14.09 -20.62
CA THR A 570 15.41 -13.28 -21.84
C THR A 570 14.53 -12.02 -21.83
N ASP A 571 14.88 -10.98 -22.59
CA ASP A 571 14.12 -9.70 -22.57
C ASP A 571 12.61 -9.88 -22.87
N SER A 572 12.29 -10.77 -23.82
CA SER A 572 10.90 -11.11 -24.15
C SER A 572 10.17 -11.82 -23.01
N GLU A 573 10.85 -12.69 -22.27
CA GLU A 573 10.28 -13.39 -21.12
C GLU A 573 10.12 -12.42 -19.94
N SER A 574 11.19 -11.67 -19.61
CA SER A 574 11.21 -10.63 -18.58
C SER A 574 10.08 -9.62 -18.76
N SER A 575 9.75 -9.27 -20.01
CA SER A 575 8.64 -8.39 -20.33
C SER A 575 7.27 -8.96 -19.93
N ALA A 576 7.04 -10.24 -20.21
CA ALA A 576 5.80 -10.91 -19.81
C ALA A 576 5.71 -11.08 -18.28
N LEU A 577 6.84 -11.34 -17.62
CA LEU A 577 6.92 -11.41 -16.16
C LEU A 577 6.64 -10.05 -15.51
N ALA A 578 7.25 -8.98 -16.02
CA ALA A 578 7.07 -7.62 -15.54
C ALA A 578 5.60 -7.18 -15.65
N LYS A 579 4.98 -7.35 -16.83
CA LYS A 579 3.54 -7.04 -17.02
C LYS A 579 2.68 -7.76 -16.00
N ALA A 580 2.91 -9.05 -15.80
CA ALA A 580 2.13 -9.86 -14.88
C ALA A 580 2.34 -9.44 -13.41
N LEU A 581 3.58 -9.15 -13.01
CA LEU A 581 3.91 -8.68 -11.66
C LEU A 581 3.28 -7.31 -11.36
N ILE A 582 3.34 -6.38 -12.32
CA ILE A 582 2.66 -5.07 -12.24
C ILE A 582 1.15 -5.27 -12.12
N SER A 583 0.58 -6.13 -12.97
CA SER A 583 -0.87 -6.40 -12.97
C SER A 583 -1.34 -7.00 -11.65
N GLY A 584 -0.57 -7.91 -11.05
CA GLY A 584 -0.88 -8.50 -9.75
C GLY A 584 -0.92 -7.44 -8.63
N GLN A 585 0.10 -6.58 -8.54
CA GLN A 585 0.12 -5.51 -7.55
C GLN A 585 -1.01 -4.51 -7.76
N LYS A 586 -1.32 -4.17 -9.02
CA LYS A 586 -2.43 -3.29 -9.36
C LYS A 586 -3.79 -3.89 -8.99
N THR A 587 -4.00 -5.19 -9.17
CA THR A 587 -5.20 -5.89 -8.70
C THR A 587 -5.36 -5.80 -7.18
N ALA A 588 -4.25 -5.84 -6.43
CA ALA A 588 -4.26 -5.62 -4.99
C ALA A 588 -4.43 -4.13 -4.60
N SER A 589 -4.68 -3.25 -5.58
CA SER A 589 -4.67 -1.80 -5.41
C SER A 589 -3.37 -1.32 -4.78
N VAL A 590 -2.20 -1.67 -5.33
CA VAL A 590 -0.91 -1.05 -4.97
C VAL A 590 -0.28 -0.47 -6.24
N LEU A 591 0.10 0.82 -6.17
CA LEU A 591 0.74 1.55 -7.26
C LEU A 591 2.15 0.99 -7.51
N THR A 592 2.60 1.03 -8.75
CA THR A 592 3.92 0.49 -9.13
C THR A 592 4.82 1.57 -9.72
N ALA A 593 6.11 1.53 -9.37
CA ALA A 593 7.17 2.28 -10.05
C ALA A 593 8.15 1.32 -10.71
N ILE A 594 8.14 1.27 -12.04
CA ILE A 594 9.15 0.52 -12.79
C ILE A 594 10.48 1.26 -12.72
N LYS A 595 11.60 0.55 -12.51
CA LYS A 595 12.90 1.17 -12.28
C LYS A 595 14.08 0.33 -12.79
N HIS A 596 15.23 0.91 -13.10
CA HIS A 596 15.53 2.35 -13.10
C HIS A 596 15.70 2.77 -14.56
N PHE A 597 14.84 3.64 -15.08
CA PHE A 597 14.91 4.02 -16.49
C PHE A 597 16.11 4.94 -16.76
N PRO A 598 16.95 4.70 -17.78
CA PRO A 598 16.90 3.60 -18.75
C PRO A 598 17.66 2.34 -18.28
N GLY A 599 18.51 2.46 -17.27
CA GLY A 599 19.05 1.30 -16.60
C GLY A 599 20.10 1.62 -15.52
N TYR A 600 20.61 0.58 -14.90
CA TYR A 600 21.82 0.54 -14.09
C TYR A 600 22.76 -0.60 -14.54
N GLY A 601 22.47 -1.19 -15.71
CA GLY A 601 23.33 -2.17 -16.36
C GLY A 601 24.73 -1.62 -16.68
N ALA A 602 25.71 -2.52 -16.82
CA ALA A 602 27.12 -2.23 -17.03
C ALA A 602 27.83 -1.45 -15.89
N ILE A 603 27.21 -1.37 -14.71
CA ILE A 603 27.80 -0.73 -13.53
C ILE A 603 28.11 -1.81 -12.50
N ALA A 604 29.39 -2.02 -12.21
CA ALA A 604 29.87 -3.07 -11.30
C ALA A 604 30.01 -2.63 -9.83
N PHE A 605 29.73 -1.37 -9.53
CA PHE A 605 29.89 -0.76 -8.21
C PHE A 605 28.60 -0.05 -7.79
N ASP A 606 28.54 0.36 -6.52
CA ASP A 606 27.40 1.09 -5.96
C ASP A 606 27.33 2.54 -6.52
N PRO A 607 26.32 2.87 -7.37
CA PRO A 607 26.22 4.19 -7.99
C PRO A 607 25.81 5.30 -7.03
N GLU A 608 25.34 4.98 -5.82
CA GLU A 608 25.05 5.99 -4.79
C GLU A 608 26.32 6.60 -4.21
N LYS A 609 27.42 5.82 -4.20
CA LYS A 609 28.72 6.26 -3.71
C LYS A 609 29.59 6.91 -4.77
N THR A 610 29.42 6.54 -6.04
CA THR A 610 30.26 7.05 -7.13
C THR A 610 29.40 7.22 -8.37
N LEU A 611 29.41 8.42 -8.97
CA LEU A 611 28.56 8.67 -10.14
C LEU A 611 29.04 7.87 -11.34
N ALA A 612 28.19 6.97 -11.84
CA ALA A 612 28.47 6.21 -13.04
C ALA A 612 28.38 7.09 -14.30
N ILE A 613 29.31 6.86 -15.23
CA ILE A 613 29.34 7.47 -16.56
C ILE A 613 29.49 6.33 -17.56
N LEU A 614 28.56 6.22 -18.49
CA LEU A 614 28.53 5.20 -19.52
C LEU A 614 28.45 5.88 -20.89
N ASP A 615 29.18 5.37 -21.88
CA ASP A 615 29.16 5.95 -23.22
C ASP A 615 27.85 5.69 -23.96
N LYS A 616 27.19 4.56 -23.66
CA LYS A 616 26.01 4.06 -24.36
C LYS A 616 24.82 3.95 -23.42
N THR A 617 23.65 4.28 -23.95
CA THR A 617 22.38 4.03 -23.26
C THR A 617 22.06 2.53 -23.31
N PRO A 618 21.61 1.91 -22.21
CA PRO A 618 21.18 0.52 -22.20
C PRO A 618 19.93 0.31 -23.06
N GLN A 619 19.63 -0.95 -23.36
CA GLN A 619 18.38 -1.32 -24.04
C GLN A 619 17.18 -1.02 -23.14
N ILE A 620 16.16 -0.41 -23.73
CA ILE A 620 14.93 0.02 -23.03
C ILE A 620 13.69 -0.77 -23.46
N ASP A 621 13.84 -1.77 -24.34
CA ASP A 621 12.75 -2.59 -24.86
C ASP A 621 11.88 -3.18 -23.74
N LEU A 622 12.50 -3.61 -22.63
CA LEU A 622 11.79 -4.13 -21.48
C LEU A 622 10.88 -3.08 -20.82
N PHE A 623 11.32 -1.83 -20.73
CA PHE A 623 10.50 -0.73 -20.22
C PHE A 623 9.34 -0.40 -21.17
N GLU A 624 9.61 -0.32 -22.47
CA GLU A 624 8.60 -0.05 -23.50
C GLU A 624 7.50 -1.10 -23.49
N ILE A 625 7.88 -2.38 -23.40
CA ILE A 625 6.92 -3.47 -23.34
C ILE A 625 6.18 -3.47 -21.99
N ALA A 626 6.88 -3.33 -20.86
CA ALA A 626 6.23 -3.28 -19.54
C ALA A 626 5.26 -2.10 -19.40
N ALA A 627 5.47 -1.01 -20.13
CA ALA A 627 4.58 0.15 -20.16
C ALA A 627 3.15 -0.17 -20.60
N GLU A 628 2.92 -1.26 -21.36
CA GLU A 628 1.56 -1.68 -21.71
C GLU A 628 0.72 -2.10 -20.49
N ALA A 629 1.37 -2.50 -19.38
CA ALA A 629 0.68 -2.74 -18.11
C ALA A 629 0.27 -1.44 -17.39
N LYS A 630 0.64 -0.28 -17.94
CA LYS A 630 0.34 1.06 -17.45
C LYS A 630 0.76 1.25 -15.98
N PRO A 631 2.05 1.08 -15.65
CA PRO A 631 2.54 1.41 -14.32
C PRO A 631 2.33 2.89 -14.04
N GLU A 632 2.05 3.23 -12.79
CA GLU A 632 1.69 4.58 -12.42
C GLU A 632 2.90 5.51 -12.32
N PHE A 633 4.09 4.93 -12.06
CA PHE A 633 5.34 5.65 -11.97
C PHE A 633 6.44 5.00 -12.80
N VAL A 634 7.39 5.83 -13.23
CA VAL A 634 8.70 5.40 -13.76
C VAL A 634 9.77 6.11 -12.96
N MET A 635 10.66 5.34 -12.36
CA MET A 635 11.80 5.89 -11.62
C MET A 635 13.01 6.03 -12.53
N THR A 636 13.64 7.20 -12.56
CA THR A 636 14.81 7.48 -13.42
C THR A 636 16.13 7.17 -12.72
N SER A 637 17.11 6.60 -13.42
CA SER A 637 18.45 6.36 -12.88
C SER A 637 19.29 7.65 -12.76
N ASN A 638 20.23 7.64 -11.83
CA ASN A 638 21.21 8.71 -11.63
C ASN A 638 22.55 8.35 -12.28
N VAL A 639 22.54 8.16 -13.61
CA VAL A 639 23.70 7.76 -14.42
C VAL A 639 23.88 8.75 -15.56
N ILE A 640 25.13 9.14 -15.88
CA ILE A 640 25.43 9.90 -17.09
C ILE A 640 25.56 8.93 -18.25
N TYR A 641 24.75 9.14 -19.30
CA TYR A 641 24.87 8.42 -20.56
C TYR A 641 25.35 9.37 -21.64
N SER A 642 26.64 9.32 -22.00
CA SER A 642 27.28 10.30 -22.90
C SER A 642 26.59 10.42 -24.26
N GLU A 643 25.95 9.36 -24.74
CA GLU A 643 25.14 9.35 -25.98
C GLU A 643 23.87 10.22 -25.91
N ILE A 644 23.30 10.40 -24.72
CA ILE A 644 22.14 11.28 -24.46
C ILE A 644 22.63 12.66 -24.04
N ASP A 645 23.47 12.69 -23.01
CA ASP A 645 23.96 13.89 -22.37
C ASP A 645 25.36 13.64 -21.78
N ALA A 646 26.33 14.45 -22.18
CA ALA A 646 27.72 14.27 -21.78
C ALA A 646 28.01 14.78 -20.36
N GLU A 647 27.15 15.61 -19.79
CA GLU A 647 27.40 16.30 -18.52
C GLU A 647 26.37 15.96 -17.45
N LEU A 648 25.13 15.71 -17.84
CA LEU A 648 24.03 15.54 -16.90
C LEU A 648 23.64 14.06 -16.73
N PRO A 649 23.36 13.62 -15.49
CA PRO A 649 22.68 12.36 -15.25
C PRO A 649 21.36 12.30 -16.01
N PHE A 650 20.89 11.08 -16.31
CA PHE A 650 19.64 10.88 -17.03
C PHE A 650 18.46 11.61 -16.37
N SER A 651 18.35 11.51 -15.04
CA SER A 651 17.34 12.20 -14.23
C SER A 651 17.38 13.74 -14.34
N PHE A 652 18.49 14.32 -14.81
CA PHE A 652 18.72 15.77 -14.92
C PHE A 652 18.63 16.24 -16.39
N SER A 653 18.60 15.32 -17.35
CA SER A 653 18.69 15.63 -18.78
C SER A 653 17.32 15.74 -19.43
N GLU A 654 16.99 16.91 -19.99
CA GLU A 654 15.78 17.11 -20.81
C GLU A 654 15.70 16.11 -21.98
N LYS A 655 16.84 15.75 -22.58
CA LYS A 655 16.91 14.77 -23.67
C LYS A 655 16.57 13.36 -23.17
N GLY A 656 17.08 13.00 -21.98
CA GLY A 656 16.78 11.73 -21.33
C GLY A 656 15.29 11.63 -20.98
N ILE A 657 14.75 12.62 -20.28
CA ILE A 657 13.32 12.64 -19.93
C ILE A 657 12.41 12.66 -21.16
N LYS A 658 12.82 13.34 -22.25
CA LYS A 658 12.10 13.28 -23.52
C LYS A 658 12.10 11.86 -24.11
N LEU A 659 13.24 11.15 -24.09
CA LEU A 659 13.32 9.75 -24.51
C LEU A 659 12.37 8.89 -23.67
N LEU A 660 12.38 9.03 -22.35
CA LEU A 660 11.46 8.31 -21.46
C LEU A 660 10.00 8.55 -21.85
N LYS A 661 9.59 9.81 -22.01
CA LYS A 661 8.21 10.16 -22.40
C LYS A 661 7.81 9.56 -23.75
N GLN A 662 8.74 9.46 -24.70
CA GLN A 662 8.50 8.87 -26.01
C GLN A 662 8.34 7.34 -25.93
N SER A 663 9.10 6.68 -25.06
CA SER A 663 9.12 5.22 -24.90
C SER A 663 7.94 4.66 -24.09
N MET A 664 7.38 5.42 -23.15
CA MET A 664 6.35 4.88 -22.25
C MET A 664 4.95 4.77 -22.86
N GLY A 665 4.63 5.49 -23.95
CA GLY A 665 3.33 5.47 -24.65
C GLY A 665 2.11 5.97 -23.86
N SER A 666 2.09 5.78 -22.54
CA SER A 666 1.23 6.39 -21.54
C SER A 666 2.01 7.49 -20.80
N GLU A 667 1.34 8.35 -20.03
CA GLU A 667 1.98 9.41 -19.23
C GLU A 667 2.07 8.99 -17.74
N PRO A 668 3.00 8.10 -17.35
CA PRO A 668 3.25 7.81 -15.95
C PRO A 668 3.85 9.04 -15.25
N LEU A 669 3.73 9.09 -13.93
CA LEU A 669 4.48 10.06 -13.13
C LEU A 669 5.96 9.73 -13.18
N ILE A 670 6.78 10.73 -13.51
CA ILE A 670 8.23 10.57 -13.53
C ILE A 670 8.76 10.89 -12.13
N ILE A 671 9.27 9.88 -11.45
CA ILE A 671 9.88 10.02 -10.12
C ILE A 671 11.40 9.85 -10.26
N THR A 672 12.19 10.64 -9.54
CA THR A 672 13.64 10.42 -9.54
C THR A 672 14.02 9.26 -8.63
N ASP A 673 15.11 8.56 -8.92
CA ASP A 673 15.84 7.84 -7.88
C ASP A 673 16.41 8.84 -6.84
N ASP A 674 16.95 8.35 -5.72
CA ASP A 674 17.33 9.20 -4.58
C ASP A 674 18.34 10.29 -4.97
N LEU A 675 17.94 11.55 -4.80
CA LEU A 675 18.73 12.72 -5.20
C LEU A 675 19.81 13.14 -4.19
N PRO A 676 19.56 13.13 -2.87
CA PRO A 676 20.57 13.50 -1.86
C PRO A 676 21.64 12.41 -1.58
N GLN A 677 21.97 11.61 -2.61
CA GLN A 677 23.05 10.63 -2.58
C GLN A 677 24.44 11.27 -2.79
N GLN A 678 25.47 10.63 -2.24
CA GLN A 678 26.86 11.13 -2.24
C GLN A 678 27.34 11.44 -3.68
N SER A 679 27.09 10.52 -4.62
CA SER A 679 27.56 10.63 -6.00
C SER A 679 27.07 11.89 -6.74
N LEU A 680 25.87 12.38 -6.41
CA LEU A 680 25.32 13.60 -6.97
C LEU A 680 25.79 14.84 -6.21
N ILE A 681 25.77 14.80 -4.88
CA ILE A 681 26.18 15.94 -4.03
C ILE A 681 27.66 16.29 -4.21
N ASP A 682 28.52 15.30 -4.50
CA ASP A 682 29.94 15.52 -4.77
C ASP A 682 30.20 16.23 -6.11
N LYS A 683 29.27 16.14 -7.08
CA LYS A 683 29.44 16.71 -8.42
C LYS A 683 28.56 17.91 -8.72
N PHE A 684 27.38 17.98 -8.12
CA PHE A 684 26.38 19.00 -8.39
C PHE A 684 26.05 19.77 -7.11
N SER A 685 25.87 21.07 -7.23
CA SER A 685 25.30 21.86 -6.14
C SER A 685 23.89 21.37 -5.80
N LEU A 686 23.46 21.51 -4.55
CA LEU A 686 22.09 21.19 -4.15
C LEU A 686 21.05 21.93 -5.00
N ARG A 687 21.37 23.15 -5.47
CA ARG A 687 20.52 23.88 -6.43
C ARG A 687 20.36 23.10 -7.74
N GLY A 688 21.44 22.57 -8.29
CA GLY A 688 21.41 21.73 -9.48
C GLY A 688 20.61 20.44 -9.25
N VAL A 689 20.85 19.75 -8.14
CA VAL A 689 20.16 18.51 -7.75
C VAL A 689 18.64 18.68 -7.64
N VAL A 690 18.16 19.87 -7.26
CA VAL A 690 16.72 20.16 -7.13
C VAL A 690 16.13 20.71 -8.43
N THR A 691 16.80 21.66 -9.07
CA THR A 691 16.21 22.41 -10.20
C THR A 691 16.33 21.69 -11.53
N LEU A 692 17.43 20.95 -11.77
CA LEU A 692 17.67 20.29 -13.06
C LEU A 692 16.67 19.17 -13.34
N PRO A 693 16.34 18.25 -12.39
CA PRO A 693 15.33 17.23 -12.65
C PRO A 693 13.94 17.80 -12.95
N ILE A 694 13.52 18.83 -12.21
CA ILE A 694 12.23 19.49 -12.46
C ILE A 694 12.22 20.11 -13.86
N LYS A 695 13.27 20.84 -14.23
CA LYS A 695 13.42 21.41 -15.59
C LYS A 695 13.39 20.35 -16.67
N ALA A 696 14.06 19.22 -16.43
CA ALA A 696 14.06 18.06 -17.32
C ALA A 696 12.65 17.46 -17.50
N GLY A 697 11.79 17.61 -16.49
CA GLY A 697 10.39 17.24 -16.51
C GLY A 697 10.05 16.06 -15.60
N ALA A 698 10.85 15.82 -14.56
CA ALA A 698 10.47 14.96 -13.45
C ALA A 698 9.29 15.58 -12.69
N ASP A 699 8.33 14.75 -12.29
CA ASP A 699 7.15 15.16 -11.54
C ASP A 699 7.36 15.05 -10.03
N ILE A 700 8.20 14.13 -9.56
CA ILE A 700 8.48 13.90 -8.13
C ILE A 700 9.99 13.73 -7.89
N LEU A 701 10.51 14.43 -6.87
CA LEU A 701 11.87 14.38 -6.37
C LEU A 701 11.96 13.48 -5.14
N THR A 702 12.75 12.41 -5.23
CA THR A 702 12.98 11.49 -4.09
C THR A 702 14.11 12.02 -3.20
N PHE A 703 13.80 12.23 -1.93
CA PHE A 703 14.71 12.72 -0.88
C PHE A 703 14.61 11.81 0.35
N SER A 704 15.32 10.69 0.34
CA SER A 704 15.26 9.65 1.37
C SER A 704 16.58 9.45 2.12
N THR A 705 17.73 9.61 1.47
CA THR A 705 19.05 9.64 2.14
C THR A 705 19.41 11.07 2.52
N ASN A 706 20.06 11.31 3.67
CA ASN A 706 20.49 12.67 4.09
C ASN A 706 19.40 13.77 4.05
N TRP A 707 18.12 13.37 3.99
CA TRP A 707 17.01 14.25 3.65
C TRP A 707 16.82 15.34 4.72
N GLU A 708 17.07 15.02 6.00
CA GLU A 708 16.91 15.97 7.12
C GLU A 708 17.76 17.23 6.92
N THR A 709 18.95 17.05 6.37
CA THR A 709 19.92 18.13 6.17
C THR A 709 19.72 18.86 4.84
N THR A 710 19.12 18.21 3.85
CA THR A 710 19.02 18.72 2.48
C THR A 710 17.63 19.23 2.12
N LEU A 711 16.57 18.64 2.67
CA LEU A 711 15.18 18.92 2.33
C LEU A 711 14.74 20.36 2.63
N PRO A 712 15.04 20.97 3.81
CA PRO A 712 14.63 22.36 4.07
C PRO A 712 15.20 23.34 3.05
N GLU A 713 16.48 23.13 2.70
CA GLU A 713 17.19 23.94 1.72
C GLU A 713 16.71 23.64 0.29
N ALA A 714 16.40 22.39 -0.04
CA ALA A 714 15.83 22.00 -1.33
C ALA A 714 14.48 22.67 -1.60
N ILE A 715 13.59 22.72 -0.59
CA ILE A 715 12.30 23.40 -0.70
C ILE A 715 12.50 24.90 -0.92
N ARG A 716 13.41 25.52 -0.15
CA ARG A 716 13.74 26.94 -0.31
C ARG A 716 14.23 27.22 -1.73
N ILE A 717 15.16 26.40 -2.23
CA ILE A 717 15.72 26.48 -3.58
C ILE A 717 14.63 26.40 -4.64
N LEU A 718 13.74 25.40 -4.56
CA LEU A 718 12.69 25.21 -5.55
C LEU A 718 11.69 26.38 -5.52
N ASN A 719 11.32 26.85 -4.33
CA ASN A 719 10.49 28.03 -4.19
C ASN A 719 11.11 29.28 -4.81
N GLU A 720 12.40 29.52 -4.58
CA GLU A 720 13.13 30.63 -5.22
C GLU A 720 13.23 30.49 -6.73
N ALA A 721 13.49 29.28 -7.23
CA ALA A 721 13.53 29.02 -8.66
C ALA A 721 12.18 29.32 -9.32
N VAL A 722 11.06 28.99 -8.66
CA VAL A 722 9.72 29.30 -9.19
C VAL A 722 9.40 30.80 -9.08
N GLN A 723 9.74 31.44 -7.95
CA GLN A 723 9.49 32.86 -7.74
C GLN A 723 10.26 33.75 -8.72
N ASN A 724 11.50 33.37 -9.06
CA ASN A 724 12.36 34.11 -9.98
C ASN A 724 12.13 33.72 -11.46
N GLY A 725 11.20 32.80 -11.75
CA GLY A 725 10.88 32.36 -13.11
C GLY A 725 11.90 31.41 -13.75
N GLU A 726 12.85 30.88 -12.98
CA GLU A 726 13.77 29.83 -13.44
C GLU A 726 13.02 28.52 -13.75
N ILE A 727 11.96 28.24 -12.98
CA ILE A 727 10.98 27.18 -13.24
C ILE A 727 9.61 27.86 -13.31
N SER A 728 8.82 27.57 -14.34
CA SER A 728 7.51 28.23 -14.48
C SER A 728 6.51 27.67 -13.46
N LYS A 729 5.57 28.51 -12.99
CA LYS A 729 4.45 28.03 -12.16
C LYS A 729 3.60 26.99 -12.88
N ALA A 730 3.39 27.16 -14.19
CA ALA A 730 2.66 26.22 -15.02
C ALA A 730 3.28 24.81 -15.00
N GLN A 731 4.61 24.71 -15.01
CA GLN A 731 5.30 23.43 -14.92
C GLN A 731 5.09 22.73 -13.58
N ILE A 732 5.13 23.49 -12.47
CA ILE A 732 4.79 22.94 -11.14
C ILE A 732 3.32 22.48 -11.13
N ASP A 733 2.44 23.33 -11.66
CA ASP A 733 1.00 23.08 -11.75
C ASP A 733 0.68 21.80 -12.53
N ASP A 734 1.36 21.56 -13.65
CA ASP A 734 1.21 20.36 -14.47
C ASP A 734 1.59 19.09 -13.70
N SER A 735 2.74 19.08 -13.02
CA SER A 735 3.17 17.94 -12.22
C SER A 735 2.25 17.68 -11.03
N VAL A 736 1.87 18.74 -10.29
CA VAL A 736 0.91 18.61 -9.17
C VAL A 736 -0.42 18.09 -9.67
N LEU A 737 -0.91 18.56 -10.81
CA LEU A 737 -2.18 18.08 -11.37
C LEU A 737 -2.15 16.57 -11.65
N LYS A 738 -1.06 16.03 -12.18
CA LYS A 738 -0.90 14.58 -12.40
C LYS A 738 -0.88 13.82 -11.07
N ILE A 739 -0.12 14.28 -10.09
CA ILE A 739 -0.02 13.69 -8.74
C ILE A 739 -1.40 13.60 -8.12
N ILE A 740 -2.12 14.71 -8.14
CA ILE A 740 -3.44 14.85 -7.53
C ILE A 740 -4.50 14.02 -8.28
N LYS A 741 -4.45 13.97 -9.62
CA LYS A 741 -5.30 13.06 -10.42
C LYS A 741 -5.06 11.61 -10.06
N LEU A 742 -3.80 11.19 -9.91
CA LEU A 742 -3.49 9.82 -9.53
C LEU A 742 -3.99 9.49 -8.12
N LYS A 743 -3.76 10.38 -7.15
CA LYS A 743 -4.29 10.23 -5.78
C LYS A 743 -5.81 10.12 -5.80
N ARG A 744 -6.53 10.99 -6.54
CA ARG A 744 -7.98 10.88 -6.69
C ARG A 744 -8.40 9.52 -7.25
N ALA A 745 -7.78 9.08 -8.34
CA ALA A 745 -8.13 7.81 -8.97
C ALA A 745 -7.89 6.61 -8.04
N TYR A 746 -6.90 6.71 -7.15
CA TYR A 746 -6.48 5.62 -6.28
C TYR A 746 -7.18 5.60 -4.91
N TYR A 747 -7.47 6.75 -4.31
CA TYR A 747 -8.17 6.85 -3.02
C TYR A 747 -9.69 6.97 -3.16
N HIS A 748 -10.22 6.91 -4.39
CA HIS A 748 -11.64 6.68 -4.65
C HIS A 748 -11.86 5.22 -4.99
N TYR A 749 -11.96 4.33 -4.00
CA TYR A 749 -12.73 3.08 -4.04
C TYR A 749 -12.65 2.45 -2.64
N GLU A 750 -13.83 2.14 -2.09
CA GLU A 750 -14.19 1.58 -0.76
C GLU A 750 -14.74 2.59 0.26
#